data_AF-A0A2V9WKH6-F1
#
_entry.id   AF-A0A2V9WKH6-F1
#
_cell.length_a   1.000
_cell.length_b   1.000
_cell.length_c   1.000
_cell.angle_alpha   90.00
_cell.angle_beta   90.00
_cell.angle_gamma   90.00
#
_symmetry.space_group_name_H-M   'P 1'
#
loop_
_entity.id
_entity.type
_entity.pdbx_description
1 polymer ?
#
loop_
_entity_poly.entity_id
_entity_poly.type
_entity_poly.pdbx_seq_one_letter_code
_entity_poly.pdbx_strand_id
1 'polypeptide(L)'
;MRTAIYLLAALLVFGVLLAKLRVTPARPGPGNHGGASSVRPELEYLKAVNSMAPPRDPQLLFLLMAQYSNANLQGEGAEFFSARLKEFGPRLTDVQKALYLSAIGLLRAQHASSVPLLHRVGYVKDVIAILEQAKQLSGGRVFAVNWISGIVHAQLPGRFHQKNAAQDELAWCVANADNAPHSGWLREVYYYLGKLALADGEQVKAQDYLRRTGYKDFNRSITLITPFSEEVASGHAFSPRRIAEIVPGRVYALSGFEFTEYYFVVSDDRRELIGIDAGTRPDSAKAAYEALRAYAPNLPELTTVFITHSHWDHVGGHTYFRALNPRLHFYARSNYGEEIAHELSAPSVFDKQFFGEAFSLDNVRSFKPDLIIDRRTELKIGGTRIELIPVQGGETHDAMFIYLPDEGVLFVGDFIMPYLGAPFVEEGDLQGLMDAIDIVVQKNPRYLLHGHEPLTRNFASASMLAQLKIDLPWLREQVLTATRQGDERGAIHQANLIPPGLLNDQPDVYQPYLILREHVIDRLYDQNVGYWQPDLQGLEHLTRADHAELMVDYLGVSERQLVKTVERLTADGKYELAASLLESAGDRFERSSSVANVKRLVYLKLMEKHQNTDPFKFIIYSGKIREQTPQMTSTK
;
A
#
# COMPACT_ATOMS: atom_id res chain seq x y z
N MET A 1 65.11 -2.72 20.70
CA MET A 1 64.89 -1.58 19.80
C MET A 1 63.93 -1.99 18.70
N ARG A 2 62.81 -1.27 18.60
CA ARG A 2 61.93 -1.08 17.43
C ARG A 2 61.33 -2.33 16.74
N THR A 3 60.09 -2.56 17.16
CA THR A 3 58.93 -3.09 16.43
C THR A 3 58.88 -2.71 14.95
N ALA A 4 58.75 -3.73 14.09
CA ALA A 4 58.15 -3.66 12.77
C ALA A 4 57.72 -5.09 12.36
N ILE A 5 56.68 -5.18 11.54
CA ILE A 5 56.05 -6.38 10.94
C ILE A 5 54.83 -6.89 11.72
N TYR A 6 53.69 -6.24 11.47
CA TYR A 6 52.39 -6.93 11.26
C TYR A 6 51.62 -6.15 10.19
N LEU A 7 51.65 -6.68 8.97
CA LEU A 7 50.88 -6.19 7.83
C LEU A 7 50.39 -7.43 7.07
N LEU A 8 49.34 -8.07 7.58
CA LEU A 8 48.46 -9.06 6.90
C LEU A 8 47.56 -9.76 7.93
N ALA A 9 46.59 -9.04 8.51
CA ALA A 9 45.47 -9.66 9.25
C ALA A 9 44.26 -8.72 9.51
N ALA A 10 44.12 -7.59 8.80
CA ALA A 10 43.06 -6.60 9.08
C ALA A 10 42.26 -6.18 7.83
N LEU A 11 42.05 -7.10 6.88
CA LEU A 11 41.30 -6.83 5.64
C LEU A 11 40.11 -7.78 5.39
N LEU A 12 39.73 -8.63 6.35
CA LEU A 12 38.65 -9.61 6.16
C LEU A 12 37.45 -9.52 7.11
N VAL A 13 37.38 -8.53 8.01
CA VAL A 13 36.22 -8.40 8.93
C VAL A 13 35.31 -7.21 8.63
N PHE A 14 35.72 -6.27 7.76
CA PHE A 14 34.93 -5.05 7.51
C PHE A 14 33.99 -5.09 6.29
N GLY A 15 33.75 -6.28 5.74
CA GLY A 15 32.93 -6.50 4.54
C GLY A 15 31.53 -7.09 4.78
N VAL A 16 31.10 -7.24 6.03
CA VAL A 16 29.89 -8.04 6.36
C VAL A 16 28.66 -7.20 6.71
N LEU A 17 28.76 -5.88 6.91
CA LEU A 17 27.57 -5.06 7.27
C LEU A 17 26.92 -4.25 6.12
N LEU A 18 27.40 -4.39 4.89
CA LEU A 18 26.78 -3.78 3.68
C LEU A 18 26.74 -4.74 2.48
N ALA A 19 26.84 -6.04 2.74
CA ALA A 19 26.82 -7.08 1.71
C ALA A 19 25.86 -8.21 2.11
N LYS A 20 24.57 -7.92 2.18
CA LYS A 20 23.54 -8.91 1.88
C LYS A 20 22.85 -8.50 0.60
N LEU A 21 23.52 -8.89 -0.49
CA LEU A 21 23.17 -8.99 -1.91
C LEU A 21 24.37 -8.56 -2.74
N ARG A 22 25.31 -9.50 -2.89
CA ARG A 22 26.41 -9.37 -3.83
C ARG A 22 25.93 -9.86 -5.19
N VAL A 23 25.70 -8.95 -6.13
CA VAL A 23 25.99 -9.16 -7.55
C VAL A 23 26.70 -7.89 -8.01
N THR A 24 27.96 -8.04 -8.41
CA THR A 24 28.68 -6.98 -9.14
C THR A 24 27.96 -6.71 -10.45
N PRO A 25 27.64 -5.46 -10.82
CA PRO A 25 27.14 -5.17 -12.16
C PRO A 25 28.23 -5.52 -13.18
N ALA A 26 27.90 -6.41 -14.11
CA ALA A 26 28.76 -6.64 -15.27
C ALA A 26 28.81 -5.35 -16.09
N ARG A 27 30.02 -4.94 -16.51
CA ARG A 27 30.21 -3.86 -17.48
C ARG A 27 29.29 -4.07 -18.69
N PRO A 28 28.62 -3.04 -19.21
CA PRO A 28 27.92 -3.18 -20.48
C PRO A 28 28.97 -3.47 -21.56
N GLY A 29 28.85 -4.64 -22.19
CA GLY A 29 29.64 -4.94 -23.39
C GLY A 29 29.20 -4.00 -24.52
N PRO A 30 30.08 -3.68 -25.48
CA PRO A 30 29.72 -2.88 -26.64
C PRO A 30 28.90 -3.77 -27.58
N GLY A 31 27.60 -3.82 -27.34
CA GLY A 31 26.62 -4.56 -28.13
C GLY A 31 25.45 -3.66 -28.40
N ASN A 32 25.45 -3.02 -29.55
CA ASN A 32 24.36 -2.23 -30.09
C ASN A 32 23.20 -3.19 -30.43
N HIS A 33 22.32 -3.44 -29.46
CA HIS A 33 21.02 -4.06 -29.69
C HIS A 33 19.95 -3.14 -29.12
N GLY A 34 19.22 -2.47 -30.02
CA GLY A 34 17.97 -1.77 -29.72
C GLY A 34 16.88 -2.77 -29.34
N GLY A 35 17.04 -3.45 -28.21
CA GLY A 35 15.99 -4.21 -27.56
C GLY A 35 15.26 -3.29 -26.59
N ALA A 36 13.95 -3.14 -26.78
CA ALA A 36 13.09 -2.40 -25.85
C ALA A 36 13.40 -2.86 -24.41
N SER A 37 13.91 -1.93 -23.58
CA SER A 37 13.91 -2.19 -22.14
C SER A 37 12.45 -2.37 -21.72
N SER A 38 12.17 -3.28 -20.79
CA SER A 38 10.81 -3.40 -20.25
C SER A 38 10.40 -2.03 -19.72
N VAL A 39 9.39 -1.43 -20.33
CA VAL A 39 8.86 -0.14 -19.89
C VAL A 39 8.37 -0.30 -18.44
N ARG A 40 8.58 0.73 -17.63
CA ARG A 40 8.12 0.76 -16.23
C ARG A 40 6.99 1.79 -16.16
N PRO A 41 5.73 1.43 -16.48
CA PRO A 41 4.66 2.39 -16.70
C PRO A 41 4.42 3.30 -15.49
N GLU A 42 4.43 2.77 -14.25
CA GLU A 42 4.32 3.59 -13.03
C GLU A 42 5.48 4.60 -12.88
N LEU A 43 6.72 4.19 -13.19
CA LEU A 43 7.89 5.07 -13.13
C LEU A 43 7.78 6.18 -14.19
N GLU A 44 7.40 5.84 -15.42
CA GLU A 44 7.23 6.80 -16.51
C GLU A 44 6.07 7.76 -16.25
N TYR A 45 4.97 7.27 -15.68
CA TYR A 45 3.87 8.11 -15.19
C TYR A 45 4.36 9.15 -14.17
N LEU A 46 5.05 8.68 -13.13
CA LEU A 46 5.52 9.56 -12.06
C LEU A 46 6.60 10.54 -12.55
N LYS A 47 7.42 10.16 -13.53
CA LYS A 47 8.35 11.07 -14.23
C LYS A 47 7.59 12.16 -15.00
N ALA A 48 6.53 11.80 -15.71
CA ALA A 48 5.70 12.76 -16.43
C ALA A 48 5.07 13.78 -15.46
N VAL A 49 4.41 13.30 -14.41
CA VAL A 49 3.82 14.13 -13.35
C VAL A 49 4.84 15.09 -12.72
N ASN A 50 6.01 14.57 -12.30
CA ASN A 50 7.05 15.37 -11.65
C ASN A 50 7.84 16.27 -12.61
N SER A 51 7.58 16.21 -13.93
CA SER A 51 8.23 17.08 -14.92
C SER A 51 7.39 18.30 -15.29
N MET A 52 6.08 18.29 -15.01
CA MET A 52 5.18 19.39 -15.38
C MET A 52 5.35 20.61 -14.49
N ALA A 53 5.35 20.39 -13.18
CA ALA A 53 5.49 21.42 -12.16
C ALA A 53 6.01 20.79 -10.87
N PRO A 54 6.53 21.60 -9.92
CA PRO A 54 6.74 21.13 -8.57
C PRO A 54 5.45 20.51 -8.02
N PRO A 55 5.49 19.25 -7.53
CA PRO A 55 4.27 18.61 -7.06
C PRO A 55 3.72 19.39 -5.85
N ARG A 56 2.41 19.65 -5.86
CA ARG A 56 1.72 20.30 -4.73
C ARG A 56 1.72 19.39 -3.51
N ASP A 57 1.47 18.10 -3.74
CA ASP A 57 1.63 17.06 -2.75
C ASP A 57 3.05 16.45 -2.81
N PRO A 58 3.87 16.62 -1.75
CA PRO A 58 5.17 15.98 -1.64
C PRO A 58 5.16 14.44 -1.80
N GLN A 59 4.03 13.77 -1.59
CA GLN A 59 3.93 12.32 -1.74
C GLN A 59 4.31 11.85 -3.14
N LEU A 60 3.93 12.58 -4.19
CA LEU A 60 4.27 12.26 -5.58
C LEU A 60 5.79 12.28 -5.85
N LEU A 61 6.53 13.14 -5.14
CA LEU A 61 7.99 13.20 -5.21
C LEU A 61 8.60 11.95 -4.57
N PHE A 62 8.08 11.54 -3.41
CA PHE A 62 8.57 10.37 -2.69
C PHE A 62 8.16 9.03 -3.34
N LEU A 63 6.99 8.96 -3.97
CA LEU A 63 6.59 7.81 -4.79
C LEU A 63 7.55 7.64 -5.96
N LEU A 64 7.90 8.72 -6.67
CA LEU A 64 8.88 8.65 -7.76
C LEU A 64 10.27 8.22 -7.25
N MET A 65 10.72 8.78 -6.12
CA MET A 65 11.97 8.37 -5.47
C MET A 65 11.96 6.88 -5.12
N ALA A 66 10.86 6.37 -4.57
CA ALA A 66 10.70 4.95 -4.26
C ALA A 66 10.74 4.08 -5.53
N GLN A 67 10.12 4.49 -6.63
CA GLN A 67 10.18 3.77 -7.90
C GLN A 67 11.61 3.68 -8.46
N TYR A 68 12.40 4.76 -8.40
CA TYR A 68 13.83 4.71 -8.77
C TYR A 68 14.62 3.76 -7.87
N SER A 69 14.36 3.77 -6.56
CA SER A 69 15.00 2.85 -5.61
C SER A 69 14.64 1.39 -5.90
N ASN A 70 13.36 1.08 -6.11
CA ASN A 70 12.87 -0.27 -6.41
C ASN A 70 13.36 -0.77 -7.78
N ALA A 71 13.59 0.14 -8.71
CA ALA A 71 14.15 -0.17 -10.02
C ALA A 71 15.68 -0.39 -10.01
N ASN A 72 16.36 -0.16 -8.88
CA ASN A 72 17.82 -0.07 -8.79
C ASN A 72 18.42 0.98 -9.76
N LEU A 73 17.69 2.07 -9.97
CA LEU A 73 18.05 3.20 -10.83
C LEU A 73 18.35 4.45 -10.00
N GLN A 74 18.96 4.30 -8.82
CA GLN A 74 19.16 5.40 -7.88
C GLN A 74 20.04 6.53 -8.44
N GLY A 75 21.01 6.19 -9.29
CA GLY A 75 21.85 7.18 -9.98
C GLY A 75 21.03 8.07 -10.92
N GLU A 76 20.24 7.45 -11.80
CA GLU A 76 19.33 8.15 -12.73
C GLU A 76 18.29 8.97 -11.97
N GLY A 77 17.73 8.43 -10.88
CA GLY A 77 16.79 9.15 -10.04
C GLY A 77 17.40 10.40 -9.39
N ALA A 78 18.64 10.29 -8.87
CA ALA A 78 19.33 11.43 -8.30
C ALA A 78 19.62 12.52 -9.35
N GLU A 79 19.96 12.14 -10.58
CA GLU A 79 20.13 13.06 -11.70
C GLU A 79 18.81 13.73 -12.11
N PHE A 80 17.72 12.96 -12.21
CA PHE A 80 16.39 13.46 -12.50
C PHE A 80 15.95 14.54 -11.49
N PHE A 81 16.02 14.23 -10.19
CA PHE A 81 15.64 15.20 -9.15
C PHE A 81 16.58 16.41 -9.11
N SER A 82 17.87 16.23 -9.39
CA SER A 82 18.82 17.35 -9.49
C SER A 82 18.48 18.28 -10.66
N ALA A 83 18.08 17.72 -11.81
CA ALA A 83 17.64 18.49 -12.97
C ALA A 83 16.36 19.27 -12.67
N ARG A 84 15.36 18.63 -12.05
CA ARG A 84 14.10 19.27 -11.64
C ARG A 84 14.32 20.35 -10.57
N LEU A 85 15.19 20.10 -9.59
CA LEU A 85 15.58 21.10 -8.59
C LEU A 85 16.22 22.34 -9.24
N LYS A 86 17.08 22.15 -10.24
CA LYS A 86 17.70 23.25 -10.99
C LYS A 86 16.68 24.03 -11.82
N GLU A 87 15.82 23.32 -12.53
CA GLU A 87 14.79 23.90 -13.40
C GLU A 87 13.74 24.68 -12.62
N PHE A 88 13.25 24.10 -11.53
CA PHE A 88 12.18 24.69 -10.72
C PHE A 88 12.71 25.63 -9.63
N GLY A 89 14.00 25.58 -9.31
CA GLY A 89 14.65 26.27 -8.20
C GLY A 89 14.18 27.70 -7.92
N PRO A 90 14.05 28.59 -8.93
CA PRO A 90 13.56 29.96 -8.74
C PRO A 90 12.12 30.06 -8.21
N ARG A 91 11.30 29.03 -8.43
CA ARG A 91 9.88 28.95 -8.04
C ARG A 91 9.65 28.13 -6.76
N LEU A 92 10.66 27.41 -6.28
CA LEU A 92 10.52 26.55 -5.10
C LEU A 92 10.68 27.34 -3.81
N THR A 93 9.80 27.05 -2.84
CA THR A 93 10.03 27.43 -1.44
C THR A 93 11.22 26.68 -0.85
N ASP A 94 11.77 27.15 0.27
CA ASP A 94 12.90 26.48 0.91
C ASP A 94 12.53 25.08 1.42
N VAL A 95 11.29 24.88 1.89
CA VAL A 95 10.76 23.56 2.23
C VAL A 95 10.72 22.64 1.00
N GLN A 96 10.25 23.12 -0.14
CA GLN A 96 10.23 22.31 -1.36
C GLN A 96 11.65 21.94 -1.81
N LYS A 97 12.59 22.91 -1.81
CA LYS A 97 14.01 22.63 -2.11
C LYS A 97 14.58 21.57 -1.16
N ALA A 98 14.25 21.66 0.13
CA ALA A 98 14.68 20.67 1.11
C ALA A 98 14.18 19.26 0.77
N LEU A 99 12.91 19.12 0.36
CA LEU A 99 12.35 17.82 -0.05
C LEU A 99 13.07 17.22 -1.26
N TYR A 100 13.37 18.03 -2.29
CA TYR A 100 14.18 17.61 -3.43
C TYR A 100 15.59 17.16 -3.00
N LEU A 101 16.27 17.95 -2.17
CA LEU A 101 17.60 17.63 -1.65
C LEU A 101 17.58 16.35 -0.81
N SER A 102 16.55 16.13 0.00
CA SER A 102 16.39 14.88 0.76
C SER A 102 16.23 13.67 -0.15
N ALA A 103 15.40 13.75 -1.21
CA ALA A 103 15.26 12.66 -2.18
C ALA A 103 16.58 12.37 -2.93
N ILE A 104 17.29 13.42 -3.37
CA ILE A 104 18.61 13.30 -3.99
C ILE A 104 19.59 12.65 -3.01
N GLY A 105 19.64 13.12 -1.76
CA GLY A 105 20.53 12.61 -0.72
C GLY A 105 20.29 11.14 -0.43
N LEU A 106 19.03 10.70 -0.31
CA LEU A 106 18.69 9.31 -0.07
C LEU A 106 19.08 8.40 -1.24
N LEU A 107 18.74 8.78 -2.48
CA LEU A 107 19.08 7.99 -3.67
C LEU A 107 20.60 7.88 -3.84
N ARG A 108 21.33 8.97 -3.63
CA ARG A 108 22.80 8.94 -3.64
C ARG A 108 23.35 8.06 -2.53
N ALA A 109 22.81 8.14 -1.30
CA ALA A 109 23.23 7.27 -0.20
C ALA A 109 23.07 5.78 -0.57
N GLN A 110 21.94 5.41 -1.16
CA GLN A 110 21.68 4.04 -1.63
C GLN A 110 22.62 3.62 -2.79
N HIS A 111 22.99 4.56 -3.67
CA HIS A 111 23.91 4.31 -4.78
C HIS A 111 25.39 4.21 -4.36
N ALA A 112 25.75 4.65 -3.15
CA ALA A 112 27.15 4.79 -2.72
C ALA A 112 27.98 3.49 -2.80
N SER A 113 27.34 2.32 -2.70
CA SER A 113 27.98 1.01 -2.82
C SER A 113 28.45 0.69 -4.24
N SER A 114 27.82 1.29 -5.26
CA SER A 114 28.18 1.18 -6.68
C SER A 114 29.30 2.15 -7.09
N VAL A 115 29.57 3.17 -6.27
CA VAL A 115 30.66 4.12 -6.50
C VAL A 115 32.02 3.46 -6.23
N PRO A 116 33.03 3.58 -7.12
CA PRO A 116 34.36 3.01 -6.91
C PRO A 116 34.98 3.45 -5.57
N LEU A 117 35.69 2.52 -4.91
CA LEU A 117 36.21 2.72 -3.54
C LEU A 117 37.04 4.01 -3.37
N LEU A 118 37.83 4.38 -4.38
CA LEU A 118 38.68 5.59 -4.37
C LEU A 118 37.87 6.90 -4.28
N HIS A 119 36.67 6.92 -4.85
CA HIS A 119 35.81 8.11 -4.87
C HIS A 119 34.71 8.07 -3.80
N ARG A 120 34.45 6.90 -3.22
CA ARG A 120 33.33 6.67 -2.30
C ARG A 120 33.35 7.57 -1.06
N VAL A 121 34.52 7.89 -0.52
CA VAL A 121 34.61 8.77 0.67
C VAL A 121 34.17 10.19 0.36
N GLY A 122 34.65 10.77 -0.75
CA GLY A 122 34.22 12.11 -1.20
C GLY A 122 32.73 12.11 -1.52
N TYR A 123 32.28 11.10 -2.27
CA TYR A 123 30.86 10.94 -2.62
C TYR A 123 29.93 10.92 -1.38
N VAL A 124 30.30 10.17 -0.33
CA VAL A 124 29.51 10.13 0.91
C VAL A 124 29.54 11.48 1.66
N LYS A 125 30.66 12.21 1.63
CA LYS A 125 30.72 13.57 2.21
C LYS A 125 29.78 14.53 1.47
N ASP A 126 29.70 14.42 0.14
CA ASP A 126 28.76 15.23 -0.65
C ASP A 126 27.31 14.91 -0.28
N VAL A 127 26.98 13.63 -0.06
CA VAL A 127 25.65 13.21 0.40
C VAL A 127 25.30 13.84 1.76
N ILE A 128 26.22 13.80 2.72
CA ILE A 128 26.03 14.44 4.03
C ILE A 128 25.78 15.95 3.84
N ALA A 129 26.58 16.63 3.01
CA ALA A 129 26.42 18.06 2.76
C ALA A 129 25.05 18.41 2.13
N ILE A 130 24.55 17.58 1.21
CA ILE A 130 23.22 17.72 0.60
C ILE A 130 22.12 17.61 1.68
N LEU A 131 22.22 16.62 2.57
CA LEU A 131 21.24 16.40 3.63
C LEU A 131 21.26 17.52 4.69
N GLU A 132 22.45 18.03 5.04
CA GLU A 132 22.58 19.19 5.92
C GLU A 132 21.97 20.46 5.28
N GLN A 133 22.17 20.67 3.98
CA GLN A 133 21.54 21.78 3.27
C GLN A 133 20.00 21.65 3.28
N ALA A 134 19.46 20.45 3.08
CA ALA A 134 18.02 20.19 3.20
C ALA A 134 17.49 20.53 4.60
N LYS A 135 18.23 20.14 5.64
CA LYS A 135 17.89 20.44 7.03
C LYS A 135 17.92 21.94 7.33
N GLN A 136 18.92 22.66 6.83
CA GLN A 136 19.02 24.12 6.97
C GLN A 136 17.84 24.84 6.32
N LEU A 137 17.49 24.48 5.08
CA LEU A 137 16.38 25.09 4.34
C LEU A 137 15.01 24.80 4.98
N SER A 138 14.82 23.62 5.56
CA SER A 138 13.60 23.27 6.28
C SER A 138 13.57 23.80 7.73
N GLY A 139 14.66 24.38 8.21
CA GLY A 139 14.85 24.76 9.62
C GLY A 139 14.75 23.58 10.59
N GLY A 140 14.97 22.35 10.11
CA GLY A 140 14.82 21.12 10.89
C GLY A 140 13.39 20.81 11.34
N ARG A 141 12.37 21.41 10.73
CA ARG A 141 10.95 21.27 11.16
C ARG A 141 10.10 20.36 10.27
N VAL A 142 10.67 19.80 9.20
CA VAL A 142 9.95 18.94 8.26
C VAL A 142 10.25 17.48 8.57
N PHE A 143 9.20 16.69 8.83
CA PHE A 143 9.34 15.29 9.25
C PHE A 143 10.12 14.44 8.25
N ALA A 144 9.73 14.46 6.97
CA ALA A 144 10.41 13.69 5.93
C ALA A 144 11.91 14.03 5.80
N VAL A 145 12.29 15.30 6.01
CA VAL A 145 13.70 15.73 5.95
C VAL A 145 14.50 15.13 7.10
N ASN A 146 14.01 15.26 8.34
CA ASN A 146 14.67 14.68 9.51
C ASN A 146 14.70 13.14 9.44
N TRP A 147 13.61 12.53 8.95
CA TRP A 147 13.52 11.08 8.79
C TRP A 147 14.58 10.56 7.81
N ILE A 148 14.71 11.18 6.63
CA ILE A 148 15.70 10.78 5.62
C ILE A 148 17.12 10.98 6.16
N SER A 149 17.42 12.17 6.71
CA SER A 149 18.74 12.46 7.26
C SER A 149 19.12 11.50 8.38
N GLY A 150 18.22 11.28 9.34
CA GLY A 150 18.47 10.41 10.49
C GLY A 150 18.74 8.96 10.08
N ILE A 151 17.98 8.44 9.12
CA ILE A 151 18.18 7.08 8.59
C ILE A 151 19.50 6.95 7.84
N VAL A 152 19.85 7.91 6.98
CA VAL A 152 21.12 7.88 6.25
C VAL A 152 22.28 7.99 7.23
N HIS A 153 22.23 8.96 8.15
CA HIS A 153 23.27 9.20 9.16
C HIS A 153 23.48 8.00 10.09
N ALA A 154 22.41 7.31 10.53
CA ALA A 154 22.49 6.12 11.38
C ALA A 154 23.23 4.94 10.74
N GLN A 155 23.34 4.93 9.41
CA GLN A 155 24.00 3.86 8.64
C GLN A 155 25.47 4.16 8.33
N LEU A 156 25.93 5.39 8.58
CA LEU A 156 27.29 5.79 8.24
C LEU A 156 28.31 5.20 9.22
N PRO A 157 29.49 4.75 8.72
CA PRO A 157 30.60 4.35 9.59
C PRO A 157 31.06 5.50 10.51
N GLY A 158 31.55 5.16 11.71
CA GLY A 158 31.93 6.14 12.73
C GLY A 158 32.92 7.23 12.30
N ARG A 159 33.75 6.98 11.29
CA ARG A 159 34.68 7.98 10.69
C ARG A 159 34.00 9.20 10.06
N PHE A 160 32.68 9.17 9.84
CA PHE A 160 31.92 10.32 9.33
C PHE A 160 31.30 11.17 10.45
N HIS A 161 31.40 10.72 11.71
CA HIS A 161 30.95 11.46 12.90
C HIS A 161 29.46 11.88 12.90
N GLN A 162 28.59 11.13 12.22
CA GLN A 162 27.16 11.45 12.09
C GLN A 162 26.25 10.76 13.13
N LYS A 163 26.82 10.03 14.09
CA LYS A 163 26.04 9.25 15.06
C LYS A 163 25.10 10.13 15.91
N ASN A 164 25.62 11.24 16.44
CA ASN A 164 24.83 12.15 17.29
C ASN A 164 23.73 12.84 16.47
N ALA A 165 24.06 13.30 15.25
CA ALA A 165 23.08 13.90 14.33
C ALA A 165 21.94 12.91 14.04
N ALA A 166 22.27 11.65 13.75
CA ALA A 166 21.27 10.60 13.55
C ALA A 166 20.36 10.42 14.76
N GLN A 167 20.93 10.39 15.97
CA GLN A 167 20.15 10.24 17.20
C GLN A 167 19.20 11.43 17.42
N ASP A 168 19.67 12.66 17.22
CA ASP A 168 18.87 13.87 17.40
C ASP A 168 17.73 13.94 16.38
N GLU A 169 18.01 13.63 15.11
CA GLU A 169 17.02 13.64 14.01
C GLU A 169 15.93 12.59 14.21
N LEU A 170 16.32 11.37 14.59
CA LEU A 170 15.36 10.29 14.83
C LEU A 170 14.57 10.52 16.11
N ALA A 171 15.19 11.03 17.18
CA ALA A 171 14.48 11.40 18.40
C ALA A 171 13.48 12.55 18.14
N TRP A 172 13.85 13.52 17.30
CA TRP A 172 12.95 14.58 16.86
C TRP A 172 11.73 13.99 16.11
N CYS A 173 11.93 12.99 15.25
CA CYS A 173 10.84 12.32 14.56
C CYS A 173 9.87 11.64 15.54
N VAL A 174 10.39 10.97 16.58
CA VAL A 174 9.53 10.39 17.63
C VAL A 174 8.72 11.46 18.37
N ALA A 175 9.35 12.59 18.71
CA ALA A 175 8.68 13.69 19.41
C ALA A 175 7.63 14.40 18.53
N ASN A 176 7.73 14.28 17.21
CA ASN A 176 6.86 14.90 16.22
C ASN A 176 6.12 13.84 15.37
N ALA A 177 5.78 12.70 15.98
CA ALA A 177 5.10 11.58 15.34
C ALA A 177 3.82 11.98 14.60
N ASP A 178 3.07 12.95 15.13
CA ASP A 178 1.82 13.45 14.52
C ASP A 178 2.05 14.18 13.18
N ASN A 179 3.29 14.60 12.88
CA ASN A 179 3.68 15.21 11.61
C ASN A 179 4.16 14.18 10.57
N ALA A 180 4.16 12.89 10.90
CA ALA A 180 4.46 11.83 9.93
C ALA A 180 3.32 11.71 8.90
N PRO A 181 3.60 11.35 7.64
CA PRO A 181 2.54 11.07 6.66
C PRO A 181 1.55 9.99 7.15
N HIS A 182 2.07 9.01 7.89
CA HIS A 182 1.32 8.04 8.68
C HIS A 182 2.25 7.31 9.66
N SER A 183 1.66 6.58 10.60
CA SER A 183 2.38 5.89 11.70
C SER A 183 3.45 4.90 11.23
N GLY A 184 3.27 4.28 10.07
CA GLY A 184 4.25 3.35 9.48
C GLY A 184 5.67 3.93 9.30
N TRP A 185 5.82 5.23 9.10
CA TRP A 185 7.13 5.88 8.98
C TRP A 185 7.98 5.75 10.27
N LEU A 186 7.32 5.67 11.43
CA LEU A 186 8.01 5.50 12.71
C LEU A 186 8.66 4.13 12.85
N ARG A 187 8.26 3.13 12.06
CA ARG A 187 8.88 1.80 12.09
C ARG A 187 10.38 1.89 11.86
N GLU A 188 10.79 2.65 10.85
CA GLU A 188 12.21 2.84 10.54
C GLU A 188 12.90 3.72 11.58
N VAL A 189 12.19 4.72 12.13
CA VAL A 189 12.74 5.56 13.20
C VAL A 189 13.12 4.70 14.42
N TYR A 190 12.19 3.85 14.88
CA TYR A 190 12.46 2.94 16.00
C TYR A 190 13.53 1.91 15.64
N TYR A 191 13.53 1.38 14.42
CA TYR A 191 14.57 0.42 13.99
C TYR A 191 15.99 1.01 14.13
N TYR A 192 16.22 2.22 13.62
CA TYR A 192 17.54 2.84 13.70
C TYR A 192 17.90 3.35 15.09
N LEU A 193 16.94 3.89 15.86
CA LEU A 193 17.17 4.20 17.29
C LEU A 193 17.55 2.95 18.08
N GLY A 194 16.91 1.81 17.81
CA GLY A 194 17.24 0.53 18.41
C GLY A 194 18.66 0.05 18.05
N LYS A 195 19.08 0.20 16.79
CA LYS A 195 20.46 -0.12 16.38
C LYS A 195 21.50 0.79 17.02
N LEU A 196 21.20 2.08 17.17
CA LEU A 196 22.09 3.03 17.84
C LEU A 196 22.23 2.66 19.32
N ALA A 197 21.12 2.41 20.01
CA ALA A 197 21.09 1.94 21.39
C ALA A 197 21.86 0.62 21.58
N LEU A 198 21.71 -0.33 20.66
CA LEU A 198 22.45 -1.60 20.68
C LEU A 198 23.96 -1.39 20.55
N ALA A 199 24.38 -0.45 19.68
CA ALA A 199 25.79 -0.09 19.52
C ALA A 199 26.38 0.61 20.75
N ASP A 200 25.54 1.25 21.58
CA ASP A 200 25.93 1.84 22.88
C ASP A 200 25.86 0.84 24.05
N GLY A 201 25.48 -0.41 23.80
CA GLY A 201 25.31 -1.43 24.84
C GLY A 201 24.00 -1.28 25.64
N GLU A 202 23.09 -0.42 25.22
CA GLU A 202 21.79 -0.18 25.86
C GLU A 202 20.75 -1.26 25.47
N GLN A 203 21.00 -2.52 25.84
CA GLN A 203 20.22 -3.70 25.42
C GLN A 203 18.71 -3.57 25.67
N VAL A 204 18.31 -3.10 26.85
CA VAL A 204 16.89 -2.97 27.24
C VAL A 204 16.17 -1.96 26.34
N LYS A 205 16.83 -0.83 26.05
CA LYS A 205 16.28 0.23 25.20
C LYS A 205 16.24 -0.20 23.74
N ALA A 206 17.26 -0.91 23.27
CA ALA A 206 17.27 -1.50 21.93
C ALA A 206 16.10 -2.48 21.76
N GLN A 207 15.86 -3.35 22.74
CA GLN A 207 14.74 -4.30 22.69
C GLN A 207 13.38 -3.59 22.75
N ASP A 208 13.25 -2.50 23.51
CA ASP A 208 12.02 -1.70 23.52
C ASP A 208 11.72 -1.09 22.16
N TYR A 209 12.73 -0.47 21.53
CA TYR A 209 12.57 0.04 20.17
C TYR A 209 12.24 -1.05 19.16
N LEU A 210 12.91 -2.20 19.22
CA LEU A 210 12.63 -3.33 18.33
C LEU A 210 11.15 -3.76 18.42
N ARG A 211 10.59 -3.88 19.64
CA ARG A 211 9.17 -4.22 19.81
C ARG A 211 8.22 -3.23 19.14
N ARG A 212 8.57 -1.94 19.10
CA ARG A 212 7.74 -0.89 18.46
C ARG A 212 7.78 -0.96 16.94
N THR A 213 8.81 -1.57 16.36
CA THR A 213 8.92 -1.72 14.91
C THR A 213 7.95 -2.76 14.33
N GLY A 214 7.60 -3.78 15.11
CA GLY A 214 6.98 -5.00 14.57
C GLY A 214 7.96 -5.93 13.84
N TYR A 215 9.25 -5.61 13.74
CA TYR A 215 10.27 -6.53 13.21
C TYR A 215 10.69 -7.57 14.25
N LYS A 216 11.06 -8.76 13.75
CA LYS A 216 11.54 -9.88 14.58
C LYS A 216 12.93 -9.62 15.16
N ASP A 217 13.80 -8.95 14.40
CA ASP A 217 15.19 -8.68 14.78
C ASP A 217 15.75 -7.45 14.05
N PHE A 218 17.01 -7.10 14.35
CA PHE A 218 17.74 -6.01 13.68
C PHE A 218 18.35 -6.40 12.31
N ASN A 219 17.83 -7.44 11.65
CA ASN A 219 18.30 -7.95 10.36
C ASN A 219 17.13 -8.04 9.35
N ARG A 220 16.48 -6.89 9.09
CA ARG A 220 15.47 -6.75 8.04
C ARG A 220 16.09 -6.76 6.64
N SER A 221 15.39 -7.33 5.67
CA SER A 221 15.82 -7.38 4.25
C SER A 221 15.17 -6.30 3.38
N ILE A 222 14.09 -5.68 3.87
CA ILE A 222 13.33 -4.63 3.21
C ILE A 222 12.93 -3.54 4.19
N THR A 223 12.58 -2.37 3.68
CA THR A 223 12.09 -1.20 4.41
C THR A 223 10.57 -1.16 4.31
N LEU A 224 9.90 -1.17 5.46
CA LEU A 224 8.44 -1.06 5.50
C LEU A 224 8.05 0.26 6.15
N ILE A 225 7.58 1.19 5.34
CA ILE A 225 7.07 2.49 5.78
C ILE A 225 5.55 2.52 5.92
N THR A 226 4.84 1.46 5.50
CA THR A 226 3.39 1.31 5.67
C THR A 226 2.97 0.91 7.10
N PRO A 227 1.82 1.35 7.63
CA PRO A 227 1.30 0.89 8.92
C PRO A 227 0.81 -0.57 8.93
N PHE A 228 0.82 -1.27 7.80
CA PHE A 228 0.24 -2.60 7.65
C PHE A 228 0.81 -3.63 8.64
N SER A 229 -0.05 -4.55 9.03
CA SER A 229 0.32 -5.75 9.77
C SER A 229 -0.23 -7.01 9.12
N GLU A 230 0.54 -8.09 9.24
CA GLU A 230 0.26 -9.43 8.69
C GLU A 230 0.42 -10.44 9.82
N GLU A 231 -0.70 -10.91 10.36
CA GLU A 231 -0.74 -11.88 11.46
C GLU A 231 -1.63 -13.05 11.10
N VAL A 232 -1.15 -14.27 11.35
CA VAL A 232 -1.90 -15.49 11.01
C VAL A 232 -3.25 -15.56 11.73
N ALA A 233 -3.30 -15.14 13.00
CA ALA A 233 -4.52 -15.22 13.80
C ALA A 233 -5.58 -14.21 13.39
N SER A 234 -5.19 -12.95 13.19
CA SER A 234 -6.10 -11.81 13.00
C SER A 234 -6.27 -11.39 11.53
N GLY A 235 -5.39 -11.82 10.64
CA GLY A 235 -5.34 -11.44 9.23
C GLY A 235 -4.51 -10.18 9.00
N HIS A 236 -4.84 -9.48 7.92
CA HIS A 236 -4.29 -8.17 7.60
C HIS A 236 -5.00 -7.07 8.38
N ALA A 237 -4.25 -6.04 8.78
CA ALA A 237 -4.84 -4.77 9.22
C ALA A 237 -4.10 -3.60 8.57
N PHE A 238 -4.86 -2.64 8.05
CA PHE A 238 -4.29 -1.50 7.32
C PHE A 238 -3.76 -0.40 8.24
N SER A 239 -4.13 -0.40 9.52
CA SER A 239 -3.68 0.61 10.48
C SER A 239 -3.54 0.02 11.88
N PRO A 240 -2.83 0.70 12.80
CA PRO A 240 -2.98 0.47 14.22
C PRO A 240 -4.42 0.72 14.67
N ARG A 241 -4.82 0.08 15.78
CA ARG A 241 -6.12 0.30 16.41
C ARG A 241 -6.29 1.77 16.81
N ARG A 242 -7.40 2.37 16.39
CA ARG A 242 -7.74 3.77 16.71
C ARG A 242 -9.25 3.94 16.81
N ILE A 243 -9.68 4.79 17.74
CA ILE A 243 -11.05 5.29 17.82
C ILE A 243 -10.98 6.80 17.60
N ALA A 244 -11.83 7.32 16.71
CA ALA A 244 -11.92 8.74 16.41
C ALA A 244 -13.38 9.21 16.43
N GLU A 245 -13.61 10.41 16.96
CA GLU A 245 -14.90 11.09 16.86
C GLU A 245 -14.88 12.00 15.64
N ILE A 246 -15.54 11.59 14.55
CA ILE A 246 -15.65 12.37 13.32
C ILE A 246 -16.52 13.61 13.56
N VAL A 247 -17.65 13.38 14.24
CA VAL A 247 -18.49 14.43 14.82
C VAL A 247 -18.48 14.20 16.33
N PRO A 248 -17.95 15.14 17.14
CA PRO A 248 -17.81 14.97 18.59
C PRO A 248 -19.09 14.48 19.27
N GLY A 249 -18.98 13.38 20.02
CA GLY A 249 -20.08 12.75 20.75
C GLY A 249 -21.19 12.16 19.87
N ARG A 250 -21.00 12.11 18.55
CA ARG A 250 -22.08 11.84 17.58
C ARG A 250 -21.73 10.74 16.59
N VAL A 251 -20.61 10.87 15.88
CA VAL A 251 -20.15 9.87 14.89
C VAL A 251 -18.77 9.37 15.31
N TYR A 252 -18.68 8.08 15.61
CA TYR A 252 -17.46 7.38 15.98
C TYR A 252 -16.98 6.53 14.80
N ALA A 253 -15.68 6.55 14.55
CA ALA A 253 -14.98 5.69 13.58
C ALA A 253 -13.95 4.83 14.32
N LEU A 254 -13.91 3.53 14.04
CA LEU A 254 -12.95 2.60 14.60
C LEU A 254 -12.14 1.92 13.50
N SER A 255 -10.83 2.14 13.55
CA SER A 255 -9.86 1.68 12.55
C SER A 255 -8.89 0.66 13.13
N GLY A 256 -8.38 -0.24 12.28
CA GLY A 256 -7.29 -1.16 12.63
C GLY A 256 -7.66 -2.29 13.61
N PHE A 257 -8.96 -2.52 13.82
CA PHE A 257 -9.45 -3.70 14.55
C PHE A 257 -9.50 -4.94 13.66
N GLU A 258 -9.66 -4.75 12.35
CA GLU A 258 -9.68 -5.77 11.31
C GLU A 258 -9.50 -5.13 9.93
N PHE A 259 -10.01 -5.79 8.88
CA PHE A 259 -9.91 -5.36 7.49
C PHE A 259 -10.73 -4.08 7.21
N THR A 260 -11.97 -3.99 7.69
CA THR A 260 -12.88 -2.84 7.51
C THR A 260 -12.88 -1.86 8.68
N GLU A 261 -13.43 -0.69 8.43
CA GLU A 261 -13.77 0.34 9.40
C GLU A 261 -15.16 0.12 9.99
N TYR A 262 -15.31 0.37 11.29
CA TYR A 262 -16.64 0.44 11.90
C TYR A 262 -17.05 1.89 12.14
N TYR A 263 -18.31 2.20 11.85
CA TYR A 263 -18.90 3.47 12.27
C TYR A 263 -20.09 3.28 13.19
N PHE A 264 -20.21 4.18 14.16
CA PHE A 264 -21.34 4.23 15.06
C PHE A 264 -21.86 5.66 15.20
N VAL A 265 -23.17 5.83 15.08
CA VAL A 265 -23.88 7.10 15.14
C VAL A 265 -24.84 7.07 16.32
N VAL A 266 -24.65 7.98 17.28
CA VAL A 266 -25.59 8.20 18.39
C VAL A 266 -26.79 8.95 17.84
N SER A 267 -28.04 8.60 18.14
CA SER A 267 -29.24 9.30 17.65
C SER A 267 -29.44 10.70 18.26
N ASP A 268 -30.27 11.56 17.63
CA ASP A 268 -30.49 12.96 18.08
C ASP A 268 -31.04 13.06 19.51
N ASP A 269 -31.97 12.17 19.85
CA ASP A 269 -32.51 12.05 21.19
C ASP A 269 -31.57 11.33 22.17
N ARG A 270 -30.44 10.82 21.67
CA ARG A 270 -29.40 10.06 22.37
C ARG A 270 -29.89 8.77 23.02
N ARG A 271 -30.95 8.17 22.48
CA ARG A 271 -31.54 6.93 23.00
C ARG A 271 -31.18 5.69 22.19
N GLU A 272 -30.63 5.87 21.00
CA GLU A 272 -30.31 4.80 20.07
C GLU A 272 -28.88 4.96 19.53
N LEU A 273 -28.20 3.83 19.33
CA LEU A 273 -26.94 3.74 18.60
C LEU A 273 -27.21 3.03 17.27
N ILE A 274 -26.64 3.57 16.20
CA ILE A 274 -26.79 3.10 14.82
C ILE A 274 -25.41 2.69 14.33
N GLY A 275 -25.24 1.43 13.92
CA GLY A 275 -24.02 0.94 13.29
C GLY A 275 -24.04 1.13 11.78
N ILE A 276 -22.88 1.33 11.18
CA ILE A 276 -22.66 1.20 9.73
C ILE A 276 -21.69 0.04 9.56
N ASP A 277 -22.13 -0.96 8.80
CA ASP A 277 -21.48 -2.25 8.58
C ASP A 277 -21.27 -3.08 9.86
N ALA A 278 -20.92 -4.35 9.65
CA ALA A 278 -20.84 -5.36 10.70
C ALA A 278 -19.48 -6.06 10.79
N GLY A 279 -18.51 -5.70 9.94
CA GLY A 279 -17.19 -6.30 9.96
C GLY A 279 -17.09 -7.68 9.33
N THR A 280 -15.88 -8.23 9.36
CA THR A 280 -15.46 -9.49 8.73
C THR A 280 -15.73 -10.70 9.60
N ARG A 281 -15.60 -10.53 10.93
CA ARG A 281 -15.70 -11.65 11.87
C ARG A 281 -16.40 -11.27 13.18
N PRO A 282 -17.15 -12.19 13.80
CA PRO A 282 -17.82 -11.92 15.08
C PRO A 282 -16.88 -11.58 16.24
N ASP A 283 -15.67 -12.15 16.27
CA ASP A 283 -14.67 -11.89 17.31
C ASP A 283 -14.04 -10.50 17.17
N SER A 284 -13.79 -10.06 15.94
CA SER A 284 -13.32 -8.70 15.65
C SER A 284 -14.38 -7.65 15.94
N ALA A 285 -15.63 -7.90 15.54
CA ALA A 285 -16.79 -7.06 15.86
C ALA A 285 -16.96 -6.89 17.36
N LYS A 286 -16.78 -7.98 18.13
CA LYS A 286 -16.74 -7.93 19.58
C LYS A 286 -15.62 -7.04 20.10
N ALA A 287 -14.39 -7.23 19.62
CA ALA A 287 -13.25 -6.45 20.07
C ALA A 287 -13.42 -4.94 19.79
N ALA A 288 -13.92 -4.59 18.60
CA ALA A 288 -14.19 -3.20 18.22
C ALA A 288 -15.29 -2.58 19.09
N TYR A 289 -16.42 -3.29 19.25
CA TYR A 289 -17.55 -2.78 20.04
C TYR A 289 -17.24 -2.66 21.54
N GLU A 290 -16.53 -3.62 22.13
CA GLU A 290 -16.07 -3.52 23.52
C GLU A 290 -15.10 -2.35 23.72
N ALA A 291 -14.20 -2.10 22.75
CA ALA A 291 -13.32 -0.95 22.78
C ALA A 291 -14.09 0.38 22.67
N LEU A 292 -15.11 0.45 21.82
CA LEU A 292 -16.01 1.61 21.75
C LEU A 292 -16.72 1.86 23.08
N ARG A 293 -17.27 0.81 23.70
CA ARG A 293 -17.96 0.91 24.99
C ARG A 293 -17.02 1.32 26.12
N ALA A 294 -15.76 0.89 26.09
CA ALA A 294 -14.74 1.34 27.04
C ALA A 294 -14.37 2.81 26.83
N TYR A 295 -14.25 3.26 25.57
CA TYR A 295 -13.92 4.63 25.21
C TYR A 295 -15.08 5.61 25.53
N ALA A 296 -16.32 5.20 25.24
CA ALA A 296 -17.53 5.99 25.45
C ALA A 296 -18.57 5.17 26.25
N PRO A 297 -18.48 5.14 27.60
CA PRO A 297 -19.30 4.26 28.44
C PRO A 297 -20.80 4.61 28.47
N ASN A 298 -21.16 5.84 28.08
CA ASN A 298 -22.54 6.35 28.15
C ASN A 298 -23.30 6.22 26.82
N LEU A 299 -22.81 5.43 25.86
CA LEU A 299 -23.50 5.23 24.59
C LEU A 299 -24.87 4.53 24.79
N PRO A 300 -25.92 4.90 24.04
CA PRO A 300 -27.19 4.17 24.04
C PRO A 300 -27.08 2.74 23.49
N GLU A 301 -28.14 1.94 23.58
CA GLU A 301 -28.18 0.59 23.00
C GLU A 301 -28.08 0.63 21.46
N LEU A 302 -27.38 -0.34 20.87
CA LEU A 302 -27.36 -0.54 19.42
C LEU A 302 -28.71 -1.10 18.97
N THR A 303 -29.47 -0.33 18.17
CA THR A 303 -30.83 -0.70 17.72
C THR A 303 -30.93 -0.91 16.21
N THR A 304 -29.99 -0.35 15.44
CA THR A 304 -29.97 -0.45 13.98
C THR A 304 -28.56 -0.66 13.46
N VAL A 305 -28.41 -1.46 12.41
CA VAL A 305 -27.19 -1.51 11.58
C VAL A 305 -27.59 -1.34 10.12
N PHE A 306 -26.95 -0.39 9.43
CA PHE A 306 -27.05 -0.25 7.98
C PHE A 306 -25.84 -0.93 7.33
N ILE A 307 -26.09 -1.80 6.37
CA ILE A 307 -25.05 -2.44 5.55
C ILE A 307 -24.88 -1.63 4.28
N THR A 308 -23.67 -1.16 4.02
CA THR A 308 -23.33 -0.41 2.81
C THR A 308 -23.36 -1.31 1.57
N HIS A 309 -22.86 -2.54 1.69
CA HIS A 309 -22.89 -3.58 0.65
C HIS A 309 -22.58 -4.96 1.27
N SER A 310 -22.79 -6.04 0.54
CA SER A 310 -22.83 -7.39 1.13
C SER A 310 -21.56 -8.23 0.95
N HIS A 311 -20.39 -7.59 0.97
CA HIS A 311 -19.11 -8.29 1.06
C HIS A 311 -18.82 -8.84 2.46
N TRP A 312 -17.90 -9.80 2.50
CA TRP A 312 -17.57 -10.58 3.70
C TRP A 312 -17.11 -9.71 4.88
N ASP A 313 -16.39 -8.63 4.62
CA ASP A 313 -15.93 -7.64 5.60
C ASP A 313 -17.00 -6.67 6.06
N HIS A 314 -18.15 -6.62 5.41
CA HIS A 314 -19.22 -5.73 5.81
C HIS A 314 -20.34 -6.49 6.53
N VAL A 315 -20.47 -7.80 6.31
CA VAL A 315 -21.56 -8.62 6.90
C VAL A 315 -21.09 -9.75 7.82
N GLY A 316 -19.82 -10.14 7.78
CA GLY A 316 -19.29 -11.30 8.49
C GLY A 316 -19.38 -11.24 10.02
N GLY A 317 -19.38 -10.06 10.64
CA GLY A 317 -19.53 -9.92 12.10
C GLY A 317 -20.98 -9.80 12.59
N HIS A 318 -21.98 -9.90 11.71
CA HIS A 318 -23.39 -9.62 12.05
C HIS A 318 -23.94 -10.49 13.20
N THR A 319 -23.48 -11.74 13.34
CA THR A 319 -23.97 -12.66 14.38
C THR A 319 -23.67 -12.16 15.79
N TYR A 320 -22.54 -11.47 15.98
CA TYR A 320 -22.20 -10.83 17.25
C TYR A 320 -23.20 -9.72 17.60
N PHE A 321 -23.46 -8.80 16.66
CA PHE A 321 -24.39 -7.69 16.89
C PHE A 321 -25.83 -8.18 17.13
N ARG A 322 -26.29 -9.20 16.38
CA ARG A 322 -27.60 -9.83 16.64
C ARG A 322 -27.72 -10.40 18.06
N ALA A 323 -26.64 -10.94 18.60
CA ALA A 323 -26.63 -11.48 19.97
C ALA A 323 -26.67 -10.39 21.06
N LEU A 324 -26.26 -9.15 20.74
CA LEU A 324 -26.27 -8.03 21.71
C LEU A 324 -27.68 -7.50 21.98
N ASN A 325 -28.53 -7.45 20.97
CA ASN A 325 -29.89 -6.91 21.09
C ASN A 325 -30.85 -7.67 20.16
N PRO A 326 -31.80 -8.45 20.70
CA PRO A 326 -32.80 -9.18 19.89
C PRO A 326 -33.74 -8.29 19.08
N ARG A 327 -33.79 -6.97 19.37
CA ARG A 327 -34.56 -5.97 18.62
C ARG A 327 -33.73 -5.23 17.58
N LEU A 328 -32.46 -5.60 17.40
CA LEU A 328 -31.59 -5.00 16.40
C LEU A 328 -32.12 -5.30 14.99
N HIS A 329 -32.21 -4.27 14.15
CA HIS A 329 -32.57 -4.43 12.74
C HIS A 329 -31.39 -4.14 11.82
N PHE A 330 -31.14 -5.07 10.90
CA PHE A 330 -30.24 -4.87 9.76
C PHE A 330 -31.00 -4.37 8.54
N TYR A 331 -30.47 -3.33 7.92
CA TYR A 331 -30.94 -2.79 6.65
C TYR A 331 -29.89 -3.06 5.58
N ALA A 332 -30.28 -3.64 4.45
CA ALA A 332 -29.38 -3.84 3.31
C ALA A 332 -30.15 -3.65 2.00
N ARG A 333 -29.43 -3.65 0.88
CA ARG A 333 -30.04 -3.55 -0.45
C ARG A 333 -30.85 -4.80 -0.78
N SER A 334 -31.90 -4.65 -1.59
CA SER A 334 -32.79 -5.77 -1.93
C SER A 334 -32.10 -6.88 -2.74
N ASN A 335 -31.03 -6.56 -3.46
CA ASN A 335 -30.23 -7.48 -4.26
C ASN A 335 -29.02 -8.07 -3.51
N TYR A 336 -28.93 -7.91 -2.18
CA TYR A 336 -27.81 -8.43 -1.36
C TYR A 336 -27.46 -9.91 -1.59
N GLY A 337 -28.46 -10.73 -1.93
CA GLY A 337 -28.27 -12.16 -2.14
C GLY A 337 -27.46 -12.49 -3.40
N GLU A 338 -27.45 -11.62 -4.40
CA GLU A 338 -26.62 -11.77 -5.61
C GLU A 338 -25.15 -11.61 -5.25
N GLU A 339 -24.84 -10.58 -4.47
CA GLU A 339 -23.46 -10.30 -4.04
C GLU A 339 -22.90 -11.40 -3.14
N ILE A 340 -23.69 -11.85 -2.16
CA ILE A 340 -23.31 -13.01 -1.34
C ILE A 340 -23.08 -14.27 -2.21
N ALA A 341 -23.84 -14.44 -3.29
CA ALA A 341 -23.63 -15.59 -4.18
C ALA A 341 -22.33 -15.48 -4.96
N HIS A 342 -21.96 -14.28 -5.44
CA HIS A 342 -20.66 -14.03 -6.07
C HIS A 342 -19.51 -14.35 -5.11
N GLU A 343 -19.56 -13.81 -3.89
CA GLU A 343 -18.55 -14.04 -2.87
C GLU A 343 -18.38 -15.53 -2.52
N LEU A 344 -19.49 -16.25 -2.34
CA LEU A 344 -19.45 -17.69 -2.05
C LEU A 344 -18.97 -18.55 -3.24
N SER A 345 -18.99 -18.00 -4.46
CA SER A 345 -18.50 -18.67 -5.66
C SER A 345 -17.02 -18.37 -5.95
N ALA A 346 -16.46 -17.34 -5.33
CA ALA A 346 -15.08 -16.92 -5.52
C ALA A 346 -14.07 -17.90 -4.89
N PRO A 347 -12.83 -17.99 -5.41
CA PRO A 347 -11.81 -18.85 -4.85
C PRO A 347 -11.40 -18.44 -3.43
N SER A 348 -11.69 -19.29 -2.44
CA SER A 348 -11.41 -19.04 -1.01
C SER A 348 -9.92 -19.18 -0.59
N VAL A 349 -9.00 -19.14 -1.56
CA VAL A 349 -7.57 -19.47 -1.33
C VAL A 349 -6.81 -18.37 -0.60
N PHE A 350 -7.36 -17.16 -0.57
CA PHE A 350 -6.75 -15.99 0.07
C PHE A 350 -7.44 -15.58 1.37
N ASP A 351 -8.62 -16.13 1.70
CA ASP A 351 -9.45 -15.69 2.82
C ASP A 351 -8.70 -15.64 4.15
N LYS A 352 -8.05 -16.73 4.55
CA LYS A 352 -7.31 -16.77 5.83
C LYS A 352 -6.11 -15.84 5.85
N GLN A 353 -5.55 -15.55 4.69
CA GLN A 353 -4.41 -14.65 4.58
C GLN A 353 -4.84 -13.20 4.79
N PHE A 354 -6.01 -12.81 4.26
CA PHE A 354 -6.55 -11.48 4.47
C PHE A 354 -7.26 -11.35 5.82
N PHE A 355 -7.98 -12.37 6.26
CA PHE A 355 -8.96 -12.29 7.37
C PHE A 355 -8.62 -13.18 8.56
N GLY A 356 -7.48 -13.86 8.56
CA GLY A 356 -7.03 -14.66 9.70
C GLY A 356 -7.73 -16.01 9.85
N GLU A 357 -7.23 -16.82 10.79
CA GLU A 357 -7.64 -18.22 10.98
C GLU A 357 -9.12 -18.41 11.39
N ALA A 358 -9.69 -17.42 12.07
CA ALA A 358 -11.08 -17.47 12.56
C ALA A 358 -12.12 -17.07 11.51
N PHE A 359 -11.69 -16.63 10.32
CA PHE A 359 -12.62 -16.29 9.25
C PHE A 359 -13.41 -17.51 8.78
N SER A 360 -14.70 -17.29 8.51
CA SER A 360 -15.60 -18.33 8.02
C SER A 360 -16.65 -17.74 7.08
N LEU A 361 -16.72 -18.29 5.86
CA LEU A 361 -17.76 -17.99 4.89
C LEU A 361 -19.17 -18.38 5.39
N ASP A 362 -19.30 -19.22 6.41
CA ASP A 362 -20.61 -19.51 7.02
C ASP A 362 -21.21 -18.26 7.68
N ASN A 363 -20.37 -17.38 8.22
CA ASN A 363 -20.83 -16.10 8.77
C ASN A 363 -21.33 -15.17 7.66
N VAL A 364 -20.75 -15.24 6.46
CA VAL A 364 -21.22 -14.46 5.30
C VAL A 364 -22.53 -15.06 4.79
N ARG A 365 -22.56 -16.38 4.56
CA ARG A 365 -23.73 -17.12 4.05
C ARG A 365 -24.98 -16.94 4.92
N SER A 366 -24.79 -16.88 6.23
CA SER A 366 -25.87 -16.74 7.21
C SER A 366 -26.43 -15.33 7.33
N PHE A 367 -25.77 -14.30 6.78
CA PHE A 367 -26.28 -12.95 6.81
C PHE A 367 -27.62 -12.84 6.06
N LYS A 368 -28.59 -12.18 6.69
CA LYS A 368 -29.89 -11.80 6.13
C LYS A 368 -30.28 -10.44 6.71
N PRO A 369 -30.70 -9.45 5.90
CA PRO A 369 -31.25 -8.21 6.42
C PRO A 369 -32.66 -8.42 6.98
N ASP A 370 -33.04 -7.60 7.95
CA ASP A 370 -34.41 -7.55 8.48
C ASP A 370 -35.30 -6.64 7.63
N LEU A 371 -34.71 -5.60 7.04
CA LEU A 371 -35.37 -4.68 6.11
C LEU A 371 -34.53 -4.51 4.84
N ILE A 372 -35.20 -4.51 3.69
CA ILE A 372 -34.56 -4.36 2.38
C ILE A 372 -34.84 -2.98 1.77
N ILE A 373 -33.86 -2.45 1.05
CA ILE A 373 -33.92 -1.15 0.37
C ILE A 373 -33.72 -1.32 -1.13
N ASP A 374 -34.76 -1.06 -1.92
CA ASP A 374 -34.74 -1.16 -3.39
C ASP A 374 -34.66 0.22 -4.06
N ARG A 375 -35.16 1.26 -3.40
CA ARG A 375 -35.21 2.65 -3.86
C ARG A 375 -34.70 3.61 -2.79
N ARG A 376 -34.41 4.85 -3.21
CA ARG A 376 -34.05 5.91 -2.27
C ARG A 376 -35.11 6.03 -1.17
N THR A 377 -34.67 5.93 0.07
CA THR A 377 -35.53 5.84 1.24
C THR A 377 -35.07 6.84 2.27
N GLU A 378 -36.00 7.64 2.78
CA GLU A 378 -35.75 8.54 3.91
C GLU A 378 -36.42 7.97 5.15
N LEU A 379 -35.69 7.96 6.27
CA LEU A 379 -36.18 7.45 7.53
C LEU A 379 -35.67 8.30 8.71
N LYS A 380 -36.27 8.07 9.88
CA LYS A 380 -35.92 8.76 11.12
C LYS A 380 -35.73 7.76 12.25
N ILE A 381 -34.53 7.73 12.86
CA ILE A 381 -34.20 6.83 14.00
C ILE A 381 -33.71 7.68 15.16
N GLY A 382 -34.35 7.57 16.33
CA GLY A 382 -34.08 8.41 17.51
C GLY A 382 -33.99 9.90 17.20
N GLY A 383 -34.80 10.39 16.26
CA GLY A 383 -34.79 11.80 15.82
C GLY A 383 -33.87 12.13 14.64
N THR A 384 -32.87 11.29 14.33
CA THR A 384 -31.89 11.50 13.26
C THR A 384 -32.51 11.30 11.88
N ARG A 385 -32.41 12.26 10.97
CA ARG A 385 -32.79 12.08 9.56
C ARG A 385 -31.71 11.30 8.82
N ILE A 386 -32.09 10.24 8.11
CA ILE A 386 -31.18 9.37 7.36
C ILE A 386 -31.75 9.16 5.97
N GLU A 387 -30.92 9.36 4.95
CA GLU A 387 -31.24 8.98 3.58
C GLU A 387 -30.42 7.77 3.16
N LEU A 388 -31.11 6.71 2.74
CA LEU A 388 -30.52 5.52 2.14
C LEU A 388 -30.63 5.62 0.63
N ILE A 389 -29.48 5.59 -0.05
CA ILE A 389 -29.38 5.87 -1.48
C ILE A 389 -28.76 4.64 -2.15
N PRO A 390 -29.59 3.77 -2.76
CA PRO A 390 -29.14 2.78 -3.73
C PRO A 390 -28.18 3.35 -4.77
N VAL A 391 -27.04 2.69 -4.94
CA VAL A 391 -26.12 2.96 -6.05
C VAL A 391 -25.74 1.64 -6.71
N GLN A 392 -25.34 1.71 -7.98
CA GLN A 392 -24.51 0.68 -8.59
C GLN A 392 -23.09 1.19 -8.36
N GLY A 393 -22.35 0.59 -7.42
CA GLY A 393 -21.04 1.10 -7.00
C GLY A 393 -19.96 0.82 -8.05
N GLY A 394 -18.71 1.20 -7.75
CA GLY A 394 -17.55 0.70 -8.51
C GLY A 394 -17.12 -0.71 -8.11
N GLU A 395 -17.50 -1.16 -6.92
CA GLU A 395 -17.17 -2.47 -6.39
C GLU A 395 -18.34 -3.45 -6.54
N THR A 396 -19.43 -3.20 -5.81
CA THR A 396 -20.61 -4.10 -5.77
C THR A 396 -21.86 -3.48 -6.40
N HIS A 397 -22.74 -4.35 -6.91
CA HIS A 397 -24.03 -3.95 -7.48
C HIS A 397 -25.10 -3.69 -6.41
N ASP A 398 -24.88 -4.19 -5.18
CA ASP A 398 -25.74 -3.99 -4.02
C ASP A 398 -25.24 -2.86 -3.10
N ALA A 399 -24.41 -1.95 -3.61
CA ALA A 399 -23.95 -0.80 -2.85
C ALA A 399 -25.07 0.19 -2.47
N MET A 400 -24.89 0.85 -1.32
CA MET A 400 -25.81 1.83 -0.75
C MET A 400 -25.05 2.90 0.02
N PHE A 401 -25.30 4.16 -0.35
CA PHE A 401 -24.86 5.29 0.47
C PHE A 401 -25.84 5.56 1.60
N ILE A 402 -25.29 5.94 2.75
CA ILE A 402 -26.05 6.29 3.95
C ILE A 402 -25.70 7.73 4.30
N TYR A 403 -26.65 8.64 4.13
CA TYR A 403 -26.44 10.08 4.29
C TYR A 403 -27.14 10.61 5.52
N LEU A 404 -26.37 11.30 6.36
CA LEU A 404 -26.82 12.10 7.49
C LEU A 404 -26.77 13.58 7.08
N PRO A 405 -27.86 14.14 6.53
CA PRO A 405 -27.85 15.48 5.97
C PRO A 405 -27.62 16.60 7.00
N ASP A 406 -28.06 16.41 8.25
CA ASP A 406 -27.95 17.45 9.27
C ASP A 406 -26.50 17.60 9.79
N GLU A 407 -25.73 16.52 9.80
CA GLU A 407 -24.30 16.48 10.11
C GLU A 407 -23.41 16.66 8.88
N GLY A 408 -23.97 16.51 7.67
CA GLY A 408 -23.23 16.49 6.42
C GLY A 408 -22.28 15.29 6.31
N VAL A 409 -22.65 14.13 6.86
CA VAL A 409 -21.85 12.90 6.84
C VAL A 409 -22.42 11.93 5.82
N LEU A 410 -21.60 11.46 4.90
CA LEU A 410 -21.95 10.45 3.90
C LEU A 410 -21.07 9.22 4.08
N PHE A 411 -21.68 8.10 4.48
CA PHE A 411 -21.02 6.79 4.45
C PHE A 411 -21.21 6.18 3.07
N VAL A 412 -20.12 5.76 2.45
CA VAL A 412 -20.09 5.37 1.04
C VAL A 412 -19.64 3.93 0.80
N GLY A 413 -19.34 3.18 1.86
CA GLY A 413 -18.77 1.84 1.75
C GLY A 413 -17.57 1.87 0.80
N ASP A 414 -17.59 0.94 -0.15
CA ASP A 414 -16.46 0.64 -1.03
C ASP A 414 -16.74 1.00 -2.49
N PHE A 415 -17.64 1.96 -2.72
CA PHE A 415 -18.00 2.37 -4.08
C PHE A 415 -16.80 2.80 -4.94
N ILE A 416 -15.71 3.26 -4.31
CA ILE A 416 -14.43 3.52 -4.95
C ILE A 416 -13.32 2.94 -4.09
N MET A 417 -12.58 2.02 -4.69
CA MET A 417 -11.40 1.38 -4.15
C MET A 417 -10.25 1.56 -5.14
N PRO A 418 -8.99 1.27 -4.77
CA PRO A 418 -7.93 1.10 -5.77
C PRO A 418 -8.33 0.14 -6.90
N TYR A 419 -9.25 -0.77 -6.63
CA TYR A 419 -9.77 -1.80 -7.53
C TYR A 419 -11.16 -1.42 -8.05
N LEU A 420 -11.50 -1.93 -9.25
CA LEU A 420 -12.87 -1.92 -9.76
C LEU A 420 -13.45 -3.32 -9.51
N GLY A 421 -14.20 -3.47 -8.41
CA GLY A 421 -14.53 -4.77 -7.82
C GLY A 421 -13.36 -5.42 -7.08
N ALA A 422 -13.67 -6.29 -6.13
CA ALA A 422 -12.72 -7.19 -5.49
C ALA A 422 -11.95 -7.98 -6.57
N PRO A 423 -10.61 -8.00 -6.56
CA PRO A 423 -9.81 -8.61 -7.63
C PRO A 423 -10.01 -10.12 -7.86
N PHE A 424 -10.71 -10.80 -6.96
CA PHE A 424 -10.94 -12.26 -7.02
C PHE A 424 -12.39 -12.63 -7.31
N VAL A 425 -13.26 -11.63 -7.46
CA VAL A 425 -14.71 -11.78 -7.65
C VAL A 425 -15.09 -11.17 -9.00
N GLU A 426 -16.00 -11.83 -9.73
CA GLU A 426 -16.50 -11.38 -11.03
C GLU A 426 -17.57 -10.28 -10.88
N GLU A 427 -17.13 -9.12 -10.39
CA GLU A 427 -17.97 -7.96 -10.09
C GLU A 427 -17.37 -6.65 -10.66
N GLY A 428 -17.77 -5.49 -10.12
CA GLY A 428 -17.23 -4.18 -10.50
C GLY A 428 -17.88 -3.55 -11.74
N ASP A 429 -18.31 -2.30 -11.60
CA ASP A 429 -18.97 -1.54 -12.67
C ASP A 429 -18.37 -0.13 -12.79
N LEU A 430 -17.65 0.12 -13.89
CA LEU A 430 -17.06 1.44 -14.14
C LEU A 430 -18.11 2.53 -14.35
N GLN A 431 -19.25 2.19 -14.97
CA GLN A 431 -20.33 3.16 -15.15
C GLN A 431 -21.02 3.44 -13.82
N GLY A 432 -21.27 2.40 -13.02
CA GLY A 432 -21.72 2.50 -11.64
C GLY A 432 -20.84 3.42 -10.79
N LEU A 433 -19.51 3.23 -10.81
CA LEU A 433 -18.55 4.12 -10.17
C LEU A 433 -18.75 5.59 -10.57
N MET A 434 -18.84 5.87 -11.87
CA MET A 434 -19.02 7.24 -12.37
C MET A 434 -20.36 7.86 -11.97
N ASP A 435 -21.41 7.07 -11.91
CA ASP A 435 -22.75 7.53 -11.49
C ASP A 435 -22.79 7.77 -9.96
N ALA A 436 -22.12 6.91 -9.18
CA ALA A 436 -21.95 7.10 -7.74
C ALA A 436 -21.13 8.36 -7.40
N ILE A 437 -20.09 8.67 -8.19
CA ILE A 437 -19.35 9.94 -8.06
C ILE A 437 -20.28 11.15 -8.22
N ASP A 438 -21.23 11.13 -9.16
CA ASP A 438 -22.17 12.25 -9.33
C ASP A 438 -23.01 12.48 -8.08
N ILE A 439 -23.40 11.41 -7.38
CA ILE A 439 -24.16 11.51 -6.13
C ILE A 439 -23.29 12.14 -5.03
N VAL A 440 -22.04 11.73 -4.88
CA VAL A 440 -21.11 12.33 -3.91
C VAL A 440 -20.94 13.83 -4.20
N VAL A 441 -20.74 14.20 -5.46
CA VAL A 441 -20.60 15.60 -5.90
C VAL A 441 -21.87 16.40 -5.64
N GLN A 442 -23.04 15.83 -5.96
CA GLN A 442 -24.33 16.46 -5.72
C GLN A 442 -24.59 16.69 -4.22
N LYS A 443 -24.24 15.71 -3.37
CA LYS A 443 -24.43 15.79 -1.92
C LYS A 443 -23.41 16.70 -1.25
N ASN A 444 -22.21 16.80 -1.81
CA ASN A 444 -21.10 17.59 -1.31
C ASN A 444 -20.93 17.49 0.23
N PRO A 445 -20.73 16.27 0.76
CA PRO A 445 -20.72 16.06 2.20
C PRO A 445 -19.53 16.76 2.85
N ARG A 446 -19.71 17.16 4.12
CA ARG A 446 -18.62 17.67 4.96
C ARG A 446 -17.66 16.55 5.34
N TYR A 447 -18.17 15.35 5.56
CA TYR A 447 -17.41 14.15 5.88
C TYR A 447 -17.79 13.03 4.91
N LEU A 448 -16.82 12.56 4.14
CA LEU A 448 -16.93 11.40 3.26
C LEU A 448 -16.23 10.21 3.94
N LEU A 449 -16.99 9.19 4.32
CA LEU A 449 -16.51 8.08 5.14
C LEU A 449 -16.66 6.75 4.37
N HIS A 450 -15.53 6.11 4.09
CA HIS A 450 -15.43 4.87 3.30
C HIS A 450 -15.36 3.63 4.19
N GLY A 451 -15.59 2.43 3.64
CA GLY A 451 -15.42 1.19 4.38
C GLY A 451 -13.97 0.91 4.80
N HIS A 452 -12.98 1.44 4.06
CA HIS A 452 -11.55 1.25 4.36
C HIS A 452 -10.76 2.55 4.22
N GLU A 453 -10.75 3.43 5.25
CA GLU A 453 -10.05 4.72 5.17
C GLU A 453 -8.59 4.61 4.72
N PRO A 454 -7.78 3.65 5.23
CA PRO A 454 -6.38 3.57 4.81
C PRO A 454 -6.19 3.24 3.31
N LEU A 455 -7.13 2.48 2.71
CA LEU A 455 -7.12 2.16 1.28
C LEU A 455 -7.67 3.29 0.42
N THR A 456 -8.65 4.01 0.96
CA THR A 456 -9.47 4.97 0.21
C THR A 456 -9.16 6.43 0.51
N ARG A 457 -8.20 6.73 1.40
CA ARG A 457 -7.76 8.11 1.70
C ARG A 457 -7.30 8.92 0.50
N ASN A 458 -6.91 8.24 -0.58
CA ASN A 458 -6.57 8.89 -1.83
C ASN A 458 -7.82 9.39 -2.57
N PHE A 459 -9.04 9.07 -2.14
CA PHE A 459 -10.31 9.41 -2.77
C PHE A 459 -11.15 10.34 -1.87
N ALA A 460 -10.50 11.22 -1.13
CA ALA A 460 -11.07 11.87 0.05
C ALA A 460 -12.01 13.08 -0.20
N SER A 461 -12.20 13.55 -1.43
CA SER A 461 -13.02 14.75 -1.67
C SER A 461 -13.87 14.69 -2.94
N ALA A 462 -15.05 15.30 -2.87
CA ALA A 462 -15.98 15.39 -3.99
C ALA A 462 -15.37 16.09 -5.21
N SER A 463 -14.58 17.16 -5.01
CA SER A 463 -13.94 17.89 -6.11
C SER A 463 -12.86 17.06 -6.82
N MET A 464 -12.08 16.29 -6.05
CA MET A 464 -11.11 15.36 -6.61
C MET A 464 -11.81 14.24 -7.40
N LEU A 465 -12.88 13.65 -6.85
CA LEU A 465 -13.65 12.61 -7.51
C LEU A 465 -14.31 13.10 -8.81
N ALA A 466 -14.90 14.30 -8.79
CA ALA A 466 -15.44 14.95 -10.00
C ALA A 466 -14.38 15.06 -11.09
N GLN A 467 -13.15 15.39 -10.69
CA GLN A 467 -12.04 15.54 -11.60
C GLN A 467 -11.54 14.20 -12.14
N LEU A 468 -11.37 13.20 -11.27
CA LEU A 468 -11.00 11.83 -11.65
C LEU A 468 -12.00 11.26 -12.66
N LYS A 469 -13.30 11.50 -12.45
CA LYS A 469 -14.37 11.07 -13.36
C LYS A 469 -14.22 11.62 -14.78
N ILE A 470 -13.61 12.79 -14.99
CA ILE A 470 -13.40 13.34 -16.35
C ILE A 470 -12.40 12.48 -17.14
N ASP A 471 -11.44 11.85 -16.45
CA ASP A 471 -10.35 11.09 -17.05
C ASP A 471 -10.71 9.61 -17.33
N LEU A 472 -11.61 9.02 -16.54
CA LEU A 472 -11.99 7.60 -16.66
C LEU A 472 -12.63 7.24 -18.02
N PRO A 473 -13.50 8.06 -18.64
CA PRO A 473 -14.03 7.78 -19.96
C PRO A 473 -12.96 7.67 -21.04
N TRP A 474 -11.90 8.48 -20.95
CA TRP A 474 -10.78 8.40 -21.89
C TRP A 474 -10.02 7.08 -21.70
N LEU A 475 -9.71 6.71 -20.46
CA LEU A 475 -9.05 5.43 -20.15
C LEU A 475 -9.88 4.25 -20.68
N ARG A 476 -11.19 4.26 -20.41
CA ARG A 476 -12.12 3.25 -20.93
C ARG A 476 -12.03 3.11 -22.45
N GLU A 477 -12.07 4.23 -23.18
CA GLU A 477 -12.02 4.18 -24.64
C GLU A 477 -10.68 3.66 -25.17
N GLN A 478 -9.56 4.01 -24.52
CA GLN A 478 -8.24 3.49 -24.89
C GLN A 478 -8.16 1.97 -24.69
N VAL A 479 -8.61 1.47 -23.54
CA VAL A 479 -8.61 0.03 -23.25
C VAL A 479 -9.50 -0.72 -24.23
N LEU A 480 -10.74 -0.26 -24.44
CA LEU A 480 -11.66 -0.92 -25.38
C LEU A 480 -11.17 -0.86 -26.82
N THR A 481 -10.49 0.22 -27.22
CA THR A 481 -9.87 0.30 -28.55
C THR A 481 -8.74 -0.70 -28.71
N ALA A 482 -7.83 -0.79 -27.74
CA ALA A 482 -6.73 -1.75 -27.75
C ALA A 482 -7.24 -3.19 -27.75
N THR A 483 -8.25 -3.50 -26.91
CA THR A 483 -8.90 -4.81 -26.89
C THR A 483 -9.51 -5.18 -28.25
N ARG A 484 -10.21 -4.26 -28.93
CA ARG A 484 -10.76 -4.51 -30.28
C ARG A 484 -9.69 -4.71 -31.34
N GLN A 485 -8.50 -4.16 -31.15
CA GLN A 485 -7.34 -4.34 -32.04
C GLN A 485 -6.63 -5.68 -31.79
N GLY A 486 -6.95 -6.37 -30.69
CA GLY A 486 -6.30 -7.61 -30.30
C GLY A 486 -5.01 -7.40 -29.50
N ASP A 487 -4.82 -6.22 -28.90
CA ASP A 487 -3.67 -5.96 -28.04
C ASP A 487 -3.74 -6.83 -26.78
N GLU A 488 -2.60 -7.38 -26.37
CA GLU A 488 -2.49 -8.18 -25.15
C GLU A 488 -2.71 -7.31 -23.90
N ARG A 489 -3.33 -7.86 -22.85
CA ARG A 489 -3.53 -7.14 -21.58
C ARG A 489 -2.24 -6.51 -21.08
N GLY A 490 -1.14 -7.27 -21.11
CA GLY A 490 0.19 -6.78 -20.74
C GLY A 490 0.65 -5.58 -21.56
N ALA A 491 0.41 -5.57 -22.88
CA ALA A 491 0.76 -4.45 -23.74
C ALA A 491 -0.01 -3.16 -23.38
N ILE A 492 -1.29 -3.29 -23.00
CA ILE A 492 -2.12 -2.15 -22.57
C ILE A 492 -1.57 -1.54 -21.27
N HIS A 493 -1.17 -2.35 -20.30
CA HIS A 493 -0.47 -1.84 -19.10
C HIS A 493 0.85 -1.14 -19.45
N GLN A 494 1.62 -1.70 -20.40
CA GLN A 494 2.90 -1.12 -20.83
C GLN A 494 2.75 0.18 -21.64
N ALA A 495 1.57 0.45 -22.20
CA ALA A 495 1.29 1.68 -22.95
C ALA A 495 1.36 2.94 -22.10
N ASN A 496 1.40 2.83 -20.76
CA ASN A 496 1.45 3.94 -19.81
C ASN A 496 0.38 4.99 -20.13
N LEU A 497 -0.88 4.56 -20.16
CA LEU A 497 -2.01 5.42 -20.55
C LEU A 497 -2.13 6.61 -19.58
N ILE A 498 -2.05 7.82 -20.13
CA ILE A 498 -2.20 9.11 -19.43
C ILE A 498 -3.17 9.97 -20.24
N PRO A 499 -4.29 10.43 -19.66
CA PRO A 499 -5.23 11.30 -20.34
C PRO A 499 -4.53 12.61 -20.76
N PRO A 500 -4.72 13.09 -22.00
CA PRO A 500 -4.07 14.32 -22.48
C PRO A 500 -4.39 15.55 -21.63
N GLY A 501 -5.56 15.57 -20.97
CA GLY A 501 -6.01 16.67 -20.12
C GLY A 501 -5.49 16.61 -18.68
N LEU A 502 -5.08 15.43 -18.21
CA LEU A 502 -4.78 15.18 -16.79
C LEU A 502 -3.72 16.16 -16.28
N LEU A 503 -2.63 16.30 -17.01
CA LEU A 503 -1.44 17.06 -16.59
C LEU A 503 -1.55 18.58 -16.74
N ASN A 504 -2.70 19.11 -17.16
CA ASN A 504 -2.82 20.54 -17.49
C ASN A 504 -2.95 21.44 -16.27
N ASP A 505 -3.71 21.08 -15.22
CA ASP A 505 -3.86 21.92 -14.01
C ASP A 505 -4.52 21.18 -12.81
N GLN A 506 -4.44 19.85 -12.75
CA GLN A 506 -5.24 19.04 -11.80
C GLN A 506 -4.36 18.15 -10.90
N PRO A 507 -3.50 18.74 -10.04
CA PRO A 507 -2.51 17.98 -9.29
C PRO A 507 -3.09 16.97 -8.29
N ASP A 508 -4.31 17.22 -7.78
CA ASP A 508 -4.92 16.40 -6.73
C ASP A 508 -5.39 15.04 -7.25
N VAL A 509 -5.54 14.85 -8.57
CA VAL A 509 -5.95 13.57 -9.18
C VAL A 509 -4.78 12.73 -9.68
N TYR A 510 -3.54 13.22 -9.63
CA TYR A 510 -2.39 12.49 -10.15
C TYR A 510 -2.14 11.15 -9.44
N GLN A 511 -2.23 11.13 -8.12
CA GLN A 511 -2.07 9.89 -7.35
C GLN A 511 -3.32 8.99 -7.42
N PRO A 512 -4.54 9.51 -7.24
CA PRO A 512 -5.77 8.72 -7.37
C PRO A 512 -5.88 8.02 -8.73
N TYR A 513 -5.58 8.73 -9.83
CA TYR A 513 -5.58 8.15 -11.16
C TYR A 513 -4.55 7.02 -11.30
N LEU A 514 -3.31 7.22 -10.82
CA LEU A 514 -2.27 6.19 -10.85
C LEU A 514 -2.70 4.91 -10.13
N ILE A 515 -3.30 5.06 -8.95
CA ILE A 515 -3.73 3.93 -8.10
C ILE A 515 -4.84 3.13 -8.79
N LEU A 516 -5.81 3.82 -9.40
CA LEU A 516 -6.97 3.17 -10.01
C LEU A 516 -6.68 2.58 -11.40
N ARG A 517 -5.77 3.20 -12.16
CA ARG A 517 -5.58 2.96 -13.60
C ARG A 517 -5.38 1.48 -13.93
N GLU A 518 -4.46 0.82 -13.24
CA GLU A 518 -4.10 -0.57 -13.58
C GLU A 518 -5.30 -1.51 -13.38
N HIS A 519 -6.08 -1.32 -12.32
CA HIS A 519 -7.22 -2.18 -12.02
C HIS A 519 -8.44 -1.89 -12.88
N VAL A 520 -8.61 -0.65 -13.35
CA VAL A 520 -9.59 -0.34 -14.40
C VAL A 520 -9.20 -1.00 -15.72
N ILE A 521 -7.91 -1.02 -16.10
CA ILE A 521 -7.43 -1.76 -17.28
C ILE A 521 -7.75 -3.26 -17.13
N ASP A 522 -7.40 -3.85 -15.98
CA ASP A 522 -7.65 -5.26 -15.71
C ASP A 522 -9.13 -5.61 -15.83
N ARG A 523 -10.00 -4.88 -15.12
CA ARG A 523 -11.45 -5.18 -15.10
C ARG A 523 -12.10 -4.98 -16.47
N LEU A 524 -11.77 -3.88 -17.16
CA LEU A 524 -12.34 -3.63 -18.49
C LEU A 524 -11.88 -4.68 -19.51
N TYR A 525 -10.61 -5.08 -19.47
CA TYR A 525 -10.12 -6.13 -20.36
C TYR A 525 -10.85 -7.46 -20.06
N ASP A 526 -10.96 -7.83 -18.78
CA ASP A 526 -11.61 -9.06 -18.34
C ASP A 526 -13.08 -9.14 -18.80
N GLN A 527 -13.83 -8.05 -18.64
CA GLN A 527 -15.24 -7.96 -19.04
C GLN A 527 -15.47 -7.87 -20.55
N ASN A 528 -14.41 -7.68 -21.36
CA ASN A 528 -14.53 -7.46 -22.81
C ASN A 528 -13.73 -8.48 -23.65
N VAL A 529 -13.05 -9.43 -23.00
CA VAL A 529 -12.29 -10.48 -23.67
C VAL A 529 -12.79 -11.84 -23.21
N GLY A 530 -13.02 -12.75 -24.15
CA GLY A 530 -13.43 -14.11 -23.82
C GLY A 530 -12.31 -14.92 -23.15
N TYR A 531 -12.63 -16.15 -22.74
CA TYR A 531 -11.65 -17.06 -22.15
C TYR A 531 -10.50 -17.46 -23.09
N TRP A 532 -10.58 -17.16 -24.39
CA TRP A 532 -9.49 -17.26 -25.36
C TRP A 532 -8.99 -15.86 -25.74
N GLN A 533 -7.70 -15.64 -25.54
CA GLN A 533 -7.06 -14.33 -25.74
C GLN A 533 -6.15 -14.32 -26.98
N PRO A 534 -5.81 -13.13 -27.53
CA PRO A 534 -4.98 -12.99 -28.73
C PRO A 534 -3.55 -13.57 -28.58
N ASP A 535 -3.03 -13.64 -27.36
CA ASP A 535 -1.69 -14.15 -27.02
C ASP A 535 -1.66 -15.66 -26.74
N LEU A 536 -2.67 -16.39 -27.23
CA LEU A 536 -2.89 -17.82 -27.01
C LEU A 536 -3.25 -18.19 -25.56
N GLN A 537 -3.40 -17.23 -24.63
CA GLN A 537 -3.87 -17.56 -23.29
C GLN A 537 -5.28 -18.16 -23.34
N GLY A 538 -5.44 -19.23 -22.57
CA GLY A 538 -6.70 -19.97 -22.46
C GLY A 538 -6.98 -20.99 -23.56
N LEU A 539 -6.17 -21.05 -24.64
CA LEU A 539 -6.29 -22.10 -25.66
C LEU A 539 -5.73 -23.44 -25.15
N GLU A 540 -4.54 -23.41 -24.58
CA GLU A 540 -3.89 -24.54 -23.93
C GLU A 540 -3.74 -24.27 -22.44
N HIS A 541 -3.83 -25.31 -21.62
CA HIS A 541 -3.83 -25.20 -20.14
C HIS A 541 -2.58 -25.82 -19.53
N LEU A 542 -1.40 -25.28 -19.90
CA LEU A 542 -0.12 -25.73 -19.36
C LEU A 542 -0.05 -25.51 -17.85
N THR A 543 0.35 -26.54 -17.13
CA THR A 543 0.49 -26.52 -15.67
C THR A 543 1.86 -25.99 -15.26
N ARG A 544 2.01 -25.66 -13.97
CA ARG A 544 3.33 -25.37 -13.38
C ARG A 544 4.30 -26.54 -13.53
N ALA A 545 3.81 -27.78 -13.59
CA ALA A 545 4.66 -28.95 -13.81
C ALA A 545 5.19 -29.00 -15.25
N ASP A 546 4.37 -28.65 -16.24
CA ASP A 546 4.77 -28.60 -17.66
C ASP A 546 5.82 -27.50 -17.90
N HIS A 547 5.64 -26.32 -17.31
CA HIS A 547 6.64 -25.26 -17.36
C HIS A 547 7.96 -25.68 -16.69
N ALA A 548 7.87 -26.38 -15.55
CA ALA A 548 9.04 -26.87 -14.85
C ALA A 548 9.77 -27.98 -15.63
N GLU A 549 9.03 -28.86 -16.32
CA GLU A 549 9.58 -29.88 -17.23
C GLU A 549 10.31 -29.21 -18.40
N LEU A 550 9.68 -28.24 -19.07
CA LEU A 550 10.30 -27.46 -20.14
C LEU A 550 11.63 -26.83 -19.69
N MET A 551 11.64 -26.20 -18.52
CA MET A 551 12.83 -25.54 -17.99
C MET A 551 13.94 -26.52 -17.57
N VAL A 552 13.60 -27.55 -16.79
CA VAL A 552 14.61 -28.42 -16.17
C VAL A 552 15.02 -29.54 -17.12
N ASP A 553 14.06 -30.22 -17.73
CA ASP A 553 14.31 -31.46 -18.46
C ASP A 553 14.70 -31.18 -19.92
N TYR A 554 14.09 -30.16 -20.57
CA TYR A 554 14.40 -29.80 -21.95
C TYR A 554 15.49 -28.71 -22.09
N LEU A 555 15.43 -27.65 -21.27
CA LEU A 555 16.42 -26.56 -21.32
C LEU A 555 17.64 -26.81 -20.41
N GLY A 556 17.60 -27.83 -19.56
CA GLY A 556 18.72 -28.19 -18.69
C GLY A 556 19.01 -27.17 -17.58
N VAL A 557 18.01 -26.40 -17.14
CA VAL A 557 18.18 -25.39 -16.09
C VAL A 557 18.50 -26.07 -14.75
N SER A 558 19.72 -25.86 -14.26
CA SER A 558 20.13 -26.30 -12.92
C SER A 558 19.72 -25.31 -11.82
N GLU A 559 19.64 -25.79 -10.57
CA GLU A 559 19.43 -24.96 -9.37
C GLU A 559 20.38 -23.75 -9.34
N ARG A 560 21.66 -23.97 -9.63
CA ARG A 560 22.68 -22.91 -9.64
C ARG A 560 22.41 -21.85 -10.70
N GLN A 561 21.94 -22.25 -11.89
CA GLN A 561 21.59 -21.31 -12.96
C GLN A 561 20.32 -20.53 -12.59
N LEU A 562 19.32 -21.18 -12.01
CA LEU A 562 18.10 -20.55 -11.53
C LEU A 562 18.43 -19.46 -10.49
N VAL A 563 19.13 -19.82 -9.41
CA VAL A 563 19.51 -18.90 -8.32
C VAL A 563 20.29 -17.71 -8.86
N LYS A 564 21.35 -17.96 -9.65
CA LYS A 564 22.18 -16.89 -10.23
C LYS A 564 21.35 -15.93 -11.11
N THR A 565 20.38 -16.46 -11.85
CA THR A 565 19.51 -15.65 -12.73
C THR A 565 18.54 -14.82 -11.90
N VAL A 566 17.92 -15.40 -10.87
CA VAL A 566 17.03 -14.71 -9.93
C VAL A 566 17.77 -13.60 -9.19
N GLU A 567 18.99 -13.84 -8.72
CA GLU A 567 19.83 -12.84 -8.06
C GLU A 567 20.14 -11.66 -9.00
N ARG A 568 20.44 -11.96 -10.27
CA ARG A 568 20.67 -10.93 -11.29
C ARG A 568 19.40 -10.11 -11.58
N LEU A 569 18.26 -10.75 -11.78
CA LEU A 569 16.98 -10.06 -11.99
C LEU A 569 16.62 -9.17 -10.79
N THR A 570 16.87 -9.65 -9.57
CA THR A 570 16.68 -8.89 -8.33
C THR A 570 17.63 -7.69 -8.26
N ALA A 571 18.90 -7.87 -8.64
CA ALA A 571 19.89 -6.80 -8.73
C ALA A 571 19.56 -5.77 -9.83
N ASP A 572 18.83 -6.17 -10.87
CA ASP A 572 18.33 -5.30 -11.94
C ASP A 572 16.95 -4.68 -11.60
N GLY A 573 16.40 -4.92 -10.40
CA GLY A 573 15.10 -4.40 -9.96
C GLY A 573 13.90 -4.96 -10.76
N LYS A 574 14.01 -6.19 -11.26
CA LYS A 574 13.00 -6.91 -12.07
C LYS A 574 12.35 -8.03 -11.26
N TYR A 575 11.68 -7.65 -10.17
CA TYR A 575 11.17 -8.59 -9.18
C TYR A 575 10.03 -9.46 -9.71
N GLU A 576 9.19 -8.93 -10.58
CA GLU A 576 8.06 -9.64 -11.20
C GLU A 576 8.54 -10.75 -12.11
N LEU A 577 9.55 -10.47 -12.94
CA LEU A 577 10.20 -11.48 -13.79
C LEU A 577 10.91 -12.53 -12.93
N ALA A 578 11.56 -12.12 -11.84
CA ALA A 578 12.20 -13.04 -10.91
C ALA A 578 11.19 -13.98 -10.24
N ALA A 579 10.03 -13.46 -9.83
CA ALA A 579 8.94 -14.25 -9.26
C ALA A 579 8.31 -15.19 -10.30
N SER A 580 8.06 -14.71 -11.52
CA SER A 580 7.56 -15.54 -12.63
C SER A 580 8.50 -16.70 -12.94
N LEU A 581 9.81 -16.46 -12.99
CA LEU A 581 10.83 -17.49 -13.20
C LEU A 581 10.83 -18.53 -12.06
N LEU A 582 10.70 -18.07 -10.81
CA LEU A 582 10.63 -18.96 -9.64
C LEU A 582 9.37 -19.82 -9.64
N GLU A 583 8.21 -19.26 -9.98
CA GLU A 583 6.96 -20.02 -10.04
C GLU A 583 6.94 -20.99 -11.24
N SER A 584 7.59 -20.64 -12.35
CA SER A 584 7.74 -21.51 -13.54
C SER A 584 8.63 -22.72 -13.29
N ALA A 585 9.56 -22.64 -12.34
CA ALA A 585 10.37 -23.78 -11.92
C ALA A 585 9.59 -24.84 -11.12
N GLY A 586 8.34 -24.53 -10.73
CA GLY A 586 7.43 -25.42 -10.01
C GLY A 586 8.08 -26.02 -8.75
N ASP A 587 7.75 -27.27 -8.46
CA ASP A 587 8.22 -27.96 -7.25
C ASP A 587 9.59 -28.62 -7.44
N ARG A 588 10.20 -28.53 -8.63
CA ARG A 588 11.48 -29.20 -8.98
C ARG A 588 12.63 -28.81 -8.05
N PHE A 589 12.59 -27.62 -7.47
CA PHE A 589 13.59 -27.13 -6.50
C PHE A 589 13.00 -26.73 -5.14
N GLU A 590 11.81 -27.22 -4.79
CA GLU A 590 11.12 -26.79 -3.56
C GLU A 590 11.90 -27.10 -2.28
N ARG A 591 12.70 -28.19 -2.29
CA ARG A 591 13.55 -28.60 -1.16
C ARG A 591 14.89 -27.85 -1.10
N SER A 592 15.20 -27.01 -2.08
CA SER A 592 16.45 -26.25 -2.08
C SER A 592 16.34 -25.03 -1.15
N SER A 593 17.23 -25.00 -0.15
CA SER A 593 17.37 -23.83 0.72
C SER A 593 17.87 -22.60 -0.04
N SER A 594 18.68 -22.78 -1.09
CA SER A 594 19.20 -21.67 -1.89
C SER A 594 18.09 -21.01 -2.71
N VAL A 595 17.19 -21.81 -3.30
CA VAL A 595 16.00 -21.34 -4.02
C VAL A 595 15.00 -20.70 -3.05
N ALA A 596 14.75 -21.31 -1.89
CA ALA A 596 13.89 -20.74 -0.87
C ALA A 596 14.37 -19.36 -0.39
N ASN A 597 15.69 -19.17 -0.23
CA ASN A 597 16.27 -17.89 0.19
C ASN A 597 16.07 -16.78 -0.86
N VAL A 598 16.34 -17.06 -2.14
CA VAL A 598 16.11 -16.07 -3.20
C VAL A 598 14.62 -15.83 -3.44
N LYS A 599 13.77 -16.86 -3.33
CA LYS A 599 12.31 -16.73 -3.36
C LYS A 599 11.83 -15.78 -2.28
N ARG A 600 12.26 -15.99 -1.03
CA ARG A 600 11.92 -15.12 0.09
C ARG A 600 12.29 -13.67 -0.19
N LEU A 601 13.51 -13.41 -0.66
CA LEU A 601 13.95 -12.06 -0.97
C LEU A 601 13.12 -11.40 -2.08
N VAL A 602 12.81 -12.12 -3.16
CA VAL A 602 12.04 -11.59 -4.29
C VAL A 602 10.65 -11.15 -3.83
N TYR A 603 9.93 -11.98 -3.08
CA TYR A 603 8.60 -11.63 -2.58
C TYR A 603 8.64 -10.50 -1.54
N LEU A 604 9.66 -10.45 -0.69
CA LEU A 604 9.87 -9.28 0.17
C LEU A 604 10.07 -8.00 -0.65
N LYS A 605 10.83 -8.06 -1.74
CA LYS A 605 11.04 -6.89 -2.61
C LYS A 605 9.75 -6.48 -3.34
N LEU A 606 8.90 -7.43 -3.70
CA LEU A 606 7.57 -7.14 -4.23
C LEU A 606 6.66 -6.49 -3.16
N MET A 607 6.70 -6.96 -1.91
CA MET A 607 6.02 -6.29 -0.79
C MET A 607 6.53 -4.84 -0.63
N GLU A 608 7.85 -4.64 -0.58
CA GLU A 608 8.45 -3.30 -0.46
C GLU A 608 8.04 -2.37 -1.61
N LYS A 609 7.91 -2.92 -2.84
CA LYS A 609 7.49 -2.18 -4.02
C LYS A 609 6.04 -1.71 -3.92
N HIS A 610 5.12 -2.59 -3.54
CA HIS A 610 3.68 -2.33 -3.64
C HIS A 610 3.04 -1.73 -2.39
N GLN A 611 3.76 -1.65 -1.26
CA GLN A 611 3.23 -1.20 0.04
C GLN A 611 2.50 0.16 0.06
N ASN A 612 2.70 1.03 -0.95
CA ASN A 612 2.09 2.36 -1.02
C ASN A 612 1.03 2.52 -2.13
N THR A 613 0.94 1.57 -3.06
CA THR A 613 0.09 1.70 -4.26
C THR A 613 -0.88 0.54 -4.45
N ASP A 614 -0.55 -0.66 -3.95
CA ASP A 614 -1.39 -1.85 -4.10
C ASP A 614 -1.27 -2.75 -2.86
N PRO A 615 -2.11 -2.53 -1.84
CA PRO A 615 -2.08 -3.30 -0.61
C PRO A 615 -2.50 -4.77 -0.78
N PHE A 616 -3.30 -5.13 -1.79
CA PHE A 616 -3.68 -6.53 -2.01
C PHE A 616 -2.50 -7.33 -2.56
N LYS A 617 -1.70 -6.73 -3.47
CA LYS A 617 -0.41 -7.31 -3.87
C LYS A 617 0.51 -7.48 -2.66
N PHE A 618 0.60 -6.49 -1.77
CA PHE A 618 1.39 -6.62 -0.53
C PHE A 618 0.97 -7.85 0.28
N ILE A 619 -0.35 -8.00 0.53
CA ILE A 619 -0.90 -9.14 1.26
C ILE A 619 -0.51 -10.43 0.55
N ILE A 620 -0.87 -10.60 -0.72
CA ILE A 620 -0.62 -11.82 -1.52
C ILE A 620 0.85 -12.23 -1.47
N TYR A 621 1.77 -11.29 -1.70
CA TYR A 621 3.20 -11.56 -1.68
C TYR A 621 3.72 -11.93 -0.30
N SER A 622 3.16 -11.36 0.77
CA SER A 622 3.45 -11.79 2.14
C SER A 622 3.11 -13.28 2.36
N GLY A 623 1.92 -13.72 1.94
CA GLY A 623 1.48 -15.11 2.12
C GLY A 623 2.27 -16.12 1.28
N LYS A 624 2.74 -15.73 0.09
CA LYS A 624 3.62 -16.58 -0.74
C LYS A 624 4.90 -17.04 -0.02
N ILE A 625 5.33 -16.29 0.99
CA ILE A 625 6.50 -16.60 1.81
C ILE A 625 6.17 -16.75 3.30
N ARG A 626 4.88 -16.69 3.67
CA ARG A 626 4.38 -16.67 5.05
C ARG A 626 5.10 -15.63 5.92
N GLU A 627 5.40 -14.47 5.35
CA GLU A 627 6.00 -13.38 6.09
C GLU A 627 4.96 -12.84 7.08
N GLN A 628 5.40 -12.56 8.30
CA GLN A 628 4.56 -11.93 9.31
C GLN A 628 5.15 -10.57 9.62
N THR A 629 4.28 -9.57 9.70
CA THR A 629 4.61 -8.21 10.11
C THR A 629 3.71 -7.85 11.28
N PRO A 630 4.10 -8.15 12.53
CA PRO A 630 3.34 -7.78 13.71
C PRO A 630 2.90 -6.31 13.72
N GLN A 631 1.73 -6.05 14.30
CA GLN A 631 1.19 -4.69 14.40
C GLN A 631 2.14 -3.78 15.20
N MET A 632 2.31 -2.54 14.71
CA MET A 632 3.11 -1.54 15.42
C MET A 632 2.42 -1.16 16.73
N THR A 633 3.20 -1.06 17.81
CA THR A 633 2.68 -0.59 19.10
C THR A 633 2.77 0.93 19.20
N SER A 634 1.62 1.57 19.43
CA SER A 634 1.47 3.00 19.69
C SER A 634 2.25 3.41 20.95
N THR A 635 2.78 4.65 20.97
CA THR A 635 3.37 5.31 22.14
C THR A 635 2.34 5.84 23.15
N LYS A 636 1.04 5.73 22.84
CA LYS A 636 -0.06 6.20 23.69
C LYS A 636 -1.11 5.12 23.86
#